data_AF-A0A928XAX2-F1
#
_entry.id   AF-A0A928XAX2-F1
#
_cell.length_a   1.000
_cell.length_b   1.000
_cell.length_c   1.000
_cell.angle_alpha   90.00
_cell.angle_beta   90.00
_cell.angle_gamma   90.00
#
_symmetry.space_group_name_H-M   'P 1'
#
loop_
_entity.id
_entity.type
_entity.pdbx_description
1 polymer ?
#
loop_
_entity_poly.entity_id
_entity_poly.type
_entity_poly.pdbx_seq_one_letter_code
_entity_poly.pdbx_strand_id
1 'polypeptide(L)'
;MMRSECNARCGATLHRMGAVDEQLASVGSVKRNLPPRVRLLAGAAVVMLALVGVPTCATAPGKDGLSPRAAGSSDSGQIEPPPVGAEPGADGWTMRAMIERFSEDRSAVQRFYAIPGAQARQERFVGFYSAWKQRLESVDFTALDRPGRVDYVLMRHELDYQLAQLGHERRKWEECAALLPFAEAIIELEERRCRLETVDSRDAAQRVDAIIRGIKEVRERIEEGRKKPATPDAAPTFGTLLDPAPPPPAASATAPPTASVASPSVSPTASSAASDPSVSSGATTVPPGDAPMSAPAGGSTSKEPTKKPPLSVTPVTALRAARFVDALRGTLRGWFTYHDGYQPDFSWWVRRPHEDAGKALDEYAKYLREEIAGLKGKDEDPLVGDPIGADALRDDLAHELMPYSPGELVQIAEAQFAWCEAEMKKAAADLKFDDWKKALEHVKNLHVPPGEQASLVARQAVEAIEFIDRLDLVTVPDLCRELWRLEMIDERAQRQWPFAFYGGQHMAVAYAMANMEHDKKLMAMRGNNIHFTRIVTPHELIPGHHLQGFMAQRHRPYRRVFGTPFYVEGWALHWEMLLWDLDYARGAEDRIGMLFWRMHRAARIIVSLKFHLGQMAPQEMIDFLVDRVGHEKENATSEVRRYIGGDYSPLYQCGYLVGGLQVRALHRELVGGGRMTHRQFHDAVLTLGPIPIELVRASLIDVPLTRNYETCWRFMED
;
A
#
# COMPACT_ATOMS: atom_id res chain seq x y z
N MET A 1 -59.12 25.77 -26.68
CA MET A 1 -60.05 25.10 -27.62
C MET A 1 -59.19 24.26 -28.55
N MET A 2 -59.31 22.95 -28.68
CA MET A 2 -60.21 21.91 -28.19
C MET A 2 -59.34 20.63 -28.36
N ARG A 3 -59.09 19.80 -27.34
CA ARG A 3 -60.01 18.84 -26.70
C ARG A 3 -60.83 18.02 -27.69
N SER A 4 -60.81 16.70 -27.46
CA SER A 4 -61.73 15.67 -27.95
C SER A 4 -61.70 15.45 -29.47
N GLU A 5 -61.55 14.24 -29.98
CA GLU A 5 -62.32 13.05 -29.64
C GLU A 5 -61.52 11.79 -30.03
N CYS A 6 -61.25 10.91 -29.06
CA CYS A 6 -61.64 9.50 -29.20
C CYS A 6 -61.60 8.86 -27.81
N ASN A 7 -62.62 9.21 -27.01
CA ASN A 7 -62.95 8.54 -25.77
C ASN A 7 -64.41 8.11 -25.92
N ALA A 8 -64.67 6.93 -26.48
CA ALA A 8 -66.02 6.32 -26.45
C ALA A 8 -65.99 4.83 -26.83
N ARG A 9 -65.32 4.02 -26.00
CA ARG A 9 -65.84 2.69 -25.61
C ARG A 9 -65.56 2.49 -24.12
N CYS A 10 -66.33 3.23 -23.32
CA CYS A 10 -66.60 2.89 -21.93
C CYS A 10 -67.63 1.76 -21.86
N GLY A 11 -67.51 0.90 -20.84
CA GLY A 11 -68.70 0.36 -20.16
C GLY A 11 -68.59 -1.08 -19.66
N ALA A 12 -68.58 -1.21 -18.32
CA ALA A 12 -68.86 -2.40 -17.49
C ALA A 12 -67.67 -3.39 -17.34
N THR A 13 -67.09 -3.69 -16.17
CA THR A 13 -67.54 -3.67 -14.76
C THR A 13 -66.24 -3.82 -13.91
N LEU A 14 -65.73 -2.85 -13.14
CA LEU A 14 -66.17 -2.36 -11.82
C LEU A 14 -66.59 -3.46 -10.83
N HIS A 15 -65.63 -4.25 -10.33
CA HIS A 15 -65.62 -4.74 -8.94
C HIS A 15 -64.20 -5.19 -8.53
N ARG A 16 -63.76 -4.77 -7.33
CA ARG A 16 -62.48 -5.06 -6.63
C ARG A 16 -61.25 -4.22 -6.99
N MET A 17 -61.34 -2.91 -6.74
CA MET A 17 -60.22 -2.13 -6.20
C MET A 17 -60.77 -1.16 -5.15
N GLY A 18 -60.98 -1.69 -3.95
CA GLY A 18 -61.40 -0.96 -2.75
C GLY A 18 -60.87 -1.72 -1.54
N ALA A 19 -59.56 -1.60 -1.28
CA ALA A 19 -58.88 -2.11 -0.07
C ALA A 19 -57.42 -1.62 0.03
N VAL A 20 -57.14 -0.35 -0.31
CA VAL A 20 -55.80 0.24 -0.09
C VAL A 20 -55.85 1.63 0.58
N ASP A 21 -57.02 2.29 0.62
CA ASP A 21 -57.17 3.62 1.25
C ASP A 21 -57.59 3.60 2.73
N GLU A 22 -57.71 2.43 3.37
CA GLU A 22 -58.15 2.32 4.77
C GLU A 22 -57.03 1.96 5.78
N GLN A 23 -55.78 1.74 5.32
CA GLN A 23 -54.63 1.47 6.20
C GLN A 23 -53.69 2.66 6.42
N LEU A 24 -53.87 3.77 5.68
CA LEU A 24 -53.11 5.02 5.91
C LEU A 24 -53.77 5.97 6.92
N ALA A 25 -55.01 5.69 7.35
CA ALA A 25 -55.74 6.51 8.31
C ALA A 25 -55.56 6.11 9.79
N SER A 26 -55.01 4.93 10.10
CA SER A 26 -54.80 4.49 11.50
C SER A 26 -53.43 4.88 12.09
N VAL A 27 -52.48 5.32 11.26
CA VAL A 27 -51.14 5.75 11.69
C VAL A 27 -51.14 7.20 12.24
N GLY A 28 -52.21 7.96 11.97
CA GLY A 28 -52.37 9.36 12.42
C GLY A 28 -52.78 9.56 13.88
N SER A 29 -53.25 8.52 14.58
CA SER A 29 -53.86 8.69 15.92
C SER A 29 -52.90 8.43 17.10
N VAL A 30 -51.76 7.78 16.90
CA VAL A 30 -50.83 7.45 18.01
C VAL A 30 -49.84 8.58 18.35
N LYS A 31 -49.85 9.70 17.61
CA LYS A 31 -48.87 10.80 17.78
C LYS A 31 -49.27 11.91 18.78
N ARG A 32 -50.31 11.74 19.60
CA ARG A 32 -50.77 12.81 20.52
C ARG A 32 -50.46 12.69 22.01
N ASN A 33 -49.82 11.63 22.51
CA ASN A 33 -49.47 11.54 23.94
C ASN A 33 -48.07 10.96 24.21
N LEU A 34 -47.00 11.70 23.88
CA LEU A 34 -45.64 11.38 24.34
C LEU A 34 -44.90 12.64 24.85
N PRO A 35 -44.18 12.56 25.98
CA PRO A 35 -43.47 13.69 26.57
C PRO A 35 -42.22 14.11 25.75
N PRO A 36 -41.69 15.34 25.97
CA PRO A 36 -40.88 16.06 24.96
C PRO A 36 -39.48 15.50 24.63
N ARG A 37 -39.02 14.41 25.26
CA ARG A 37 -37.64 13.91 25.11
C ARG A 37 -37.47 12.72 24.15
N VAL A 38 -38.52 12.25 23.48
CA VAL A 38 -38.47 11.05 22.60
C VAL A 38 -38.70 11.38 21.12
N ARG A 39 -38.37 12.59 20.66
CA ARG A 39 -38.60 13.02 19.26
C ARG A 39 -37.38 13.00 18.33
N LEU A 40 -36.24 12.44 18.73
CA LEU A 40 -35.08 12.33 17.84
C LEU A 40 -34.51 10.91 17.89
N LEU A 41 -34.90 10.06 16.92
CA LEU A 41 -34.30 8.78 16.48
C LEU A 41 -35.40 7.78 16.03
N ALA A 42 -36.13 8.12 14.97
CA ALA A 42 -36.93 7.13 14.24
C ALA A 42 -37.03 7.58 12.77
N GLY A 43 -36.02 7.22 11.99
CA GLY A 43 -35.91 7.63 10.59
C GLY A 43 -34.80 6.89 9.85
N ALA A 44 -34.72 5.56 10.00
CA ALA A 44 -34.07 4.66 9.04
C ALA A 44 -34.38 3.20 9.40
N ALA A 45 -34.55 2.36 8.37
CA ALA A 45 -34.69 0.90 8.40
C ALA A 45 -36.10 0.32 8.63
N VAL A 46 -36.91 0.23 7.56
CA VAL A 46 -37.70 -0.97 7.20
C VAL A 46 -38.04 -0.91 5.70
N VAL A 47 -37.30 -1.60 4.82
CA VAL A 47 -37.82 -2.34 3.63
C VAL A 47 -36.72 -3.32 3.20
N MET A 48 -36.82 -4.58 3.63
CA MET A 48 -36.27 -5.79 2.97
C MET A 48 -36.51 -6.98 3.90
N LEU A 49 -37.68 -7.61 3.79
CA LEU A 49 -37.87 -9.07 3.89
C LEU A 49 -39.36 -9.39 3.73
N ALA A 50 -39.73 -9.98 2.60
CA ALA A 50 -40.92 -10.84 2.48
C ALA A 50 -40.82 -11.63 1.18
N LEU A 51 -40.34 -12.88 1.25
CA LEU A 51 -40.71 -13.99 0.35
C LEU A 51 -39.92 -15.26 0.75
N VAL A 52 -40.33 -15.91 1.85
CA VAL A 52 -40.25 -17.38 1.97
C VAL A 52 -41.42 -17.82 2.85
N GLY A 53 -42.35 -18.58 2.28
CA GLY A 53 -43.44 -19.22 3.01
C GLY A 53 -42.93 -20.40 3.83
N VAL A 54 -43.32 -20.46 5.11
CA VAL A 54 -43.07 -21.59 5.99
C VAL A 54 -44.37 -22.37 6.16
N PRO A 55 -44.42 -23.67 5.86
CA PRO A 55 -45.48 -24.54 6.36
C PRO A 55 -45.14 -24.99 7.78
N THR A 56 -46.12 -24.90 8.67
CA THR A 56 -46.11 -25.43 10.02
C THR A 56 -46.14 -26.96 10.00
N CYS A 57 -45.09 -27.60 10.53
CA CYS A 57 -45.18 -28.95 11.06
C CYS A 57 -44.38 -29.03 12.36
N ALA A 58 -45.13 -29.24 13.45
CA ALA A 58 -44.60 -29.46 14.78
C ALA A 58 -44.17 -30.92 14.94
N THR A 59 -42.89 -31.15 15.23
CA THR A 59 -42.38 -32.31 15.98
C THR A 59 -41.03 -31.92 16.55
N ALA A 60 -40.89 -31.97 17.88
CA ALA A 60 -39.63 -31.72 18.58
C ALA A 60 -38.62 -32.86 18.34
N PRO A 61 -37.31 -32.57 18.19
CA PRO A 61 -36.26 -33.54 18.42
C PRO A 61 -35.48 -33.22 19.71
N GLY A 62 -34.95 -34.29 20.29
CA GLY A 62 -34.36 -34.35 21.62
C GLY A 62 -33.03 -33.64 21.81
N LYS A 63 -32.60 -33.66 23.07
CA LYS A 63 -31.34 -33.15 23.59
C LYS A 63 -30.15 -33.97 23.07
N ASP A 64 -29.73 -33.73 21.85
CA ASP A 64 -28.39 -34.13 21.40
C ASP A 64 -27.59 -32.85 21.17
N GLY A 65 -26.68 -32.57 22.11
CA GLY A 65 -25.75 -31.46 22.00
C GLY A 65 -24.90 -31.63 20.75
N LEU A 66 -24.84 -30.59 19.92
CA LEU A 66 -23.78 -30.50 18.92
C LEU A 66 -22.44 -30.56 19.66
N SER A 67 -21.69 -31.63 19.41
CA SER A 67 -20.34 -31.76 19.92
C SER A 67 -19.51 -30.57 19.43
N PRO A 68 -18.73 -29.89 20.30
CA PRO A 68 -17.78 -28.90 19.85
C PRO A 68 -16.83 -29.55 18.85
N ARG A 69 -16.46 -28.80 17.80
CA ARG A 69 -15.43 -29.22 16.83
C ARG A 69 -14.23 -29.70 17.64
N ALA A 70 -13.92 -31.00 17.54
CA ALA A 70 -12.91 -31.63 18.37
C ALA A 70 -11.64 -30.79 18.34
N ALA A 71 -11.15 -30.44 19.52
CA ALA A 71 -9.85 -29.84 19.71
C ALA A 71 -8.81 -30.82 19.15
N GLY A 72 -8.34 -30.54 17.93
CA GLY A 72 -7.12 -31.14 17.43
C GLY A 72 -5.99 -30.67 18.34
N SER A 73 -5.32 -31.64 18.95
CA SER A 73 -4.01 -31.47 19.57
C SER A 73 -3.07 -30.67 18.66
N SER A 74 -2.08 -30.03 19.27
CA SER A 74 -0.90 -29.40 18.67
C SER A 74 -0.06 -30.37 17.82
N ASP A 75 -0.65 -30.92 16.78
CA ASP A 75 0.06 -31.52 15.66
C ASP A 75 0.28 -30.41 14.65
N SER A 76 1.49 -30.27 14.15
CA SER A 76 1.90 -29.35 13.09
C SER A 76 1.25 -29.75 11.76
N GLY A 77 -0.08 -29.78 11.74
CA GLY A 77 -0.89 -30.17 10.62
C GLY A 77 -0.58 -29.24 9.47
N GLN A 78 0.15 -29.75 8.50
CA GLN A 78 0.24 -29.18 7.16
C GLN A 78 -1.19 -28.97 6.68
N ILE A 79 -1.68 -27.73 6.78
CA ILE A 79 -2.97 -27.40 6.22
C ILE A 79 -2.74 -27.31 4.71
N GLU A 80 -3.11 -28.39 4.03
CA GLU A 80 -3.16 -28.42 2.57
C GLU A 80 -3.98 -27.22 2.08
N PRO A 81 -3.58 -26.60 0.94
CA PRO A 81 -4.44 -25.63 0.28
C PRO A 81 -5.83 -26.27 0.05
N PRO A 82 -6.91 -25.47 -0.06
CA PRO A 82 -8.26 -26.02 -0.23
C PRO A 82 -8.26 -27.15 -1.28
N PRO A 83 -8.97 -28.26 -1.00
CA PRO A 83 -8.91 -29.46 -1.82
C PRO A 83 -9.19 -29.12 -3.27
N VAL A 84 -8.51 -29.82 -4.18
CA VAL A 84 -8.82 -29.84 -5.61
C VAL A 84 -10.28 -30.24 -5.73
N GLY A 85 -11.16 -29.25 -5.89
CA GLY A 85 -12.59 -29.43 -5.65
C GLY A 85 -13.43 -28.20 -6.00
N ALA A 86 -12.87 -27.29 -6.80
CA ALA A 86 -13.57 -26.82 -7.98
C ALA A 86 -12.61 -27.17 -9.11
N GLU A 87 -12.74 -28.38 -9.63
CA GLU A 87 -11.98 -28.88 -10.78
C GLU A 87 -12.04 -27.80 -11.88
N PRO A 88 -10.90 -27.36 -12.44
CA PRO A 88 -10.95 -26.77 -13.77
C PRO A 88 -11.62 -27.78 -14.71
N GLY A 89 -12.25 -27.29 -15.78
CA GLY A 89 -12.57 -28.19 -16.91
C GLY A 89 -11.32 -28.93 -17.39
N ALA A 90 -11.48 -29.85 -18.33
CA ALA A 90 -10.47 -30.79 -18.83
C ALA A 90 -9.06 -30.22 -19.21
N ASP A 91 -8.85 -28.90 -19.16
CA ASP A 91 -7.67 -28.16 -19.61
C ASP A 91 -6.79 -27.56 -18.46
N GLY A 92 -7.11 -27.80 -17.18
CA GLY A 92 -6.32 -27.26 -16.05
C GLY A 92 -6.59 -25.78 -15.70
N TRP A 93 -5.88 -25.22 -14.72
CA TRP A 93 -6.06 -23.82 -14.31
C TRP A 93 -5.34 -22.87 -15.26
N THR A 94 -6.08 -21.92 -15.85
CA THR A 94 -5.45 -20.76 -16.51
C THR A 94 -4.83 -19.84 -15.46
N MET A 95 -3.77 -19.12 -15.84
CA MET A 95 -3.13 -18.15 -14.93
C MET A 95 -4.11 -17.10 -14.42
N ARG A 96 -5.02 -16.61 -15.27
CA ARG A 96 -6.09 -15.69 -14.86
C ARG A 96 -6.94 -16.28 -13.73
N ALA A 97 -7.43 -17.51 -13.88
CA ALA A 97 -8.27 -18.15 -12.86
C ALA A 97 -7.50 -18.35 -11.54
N MET A 98 -6.19 -18.67 -11.62
CA MET A 98 -5.34 -18.76 -10.42
C MET A 98 -5.21 -17.42 -9.70
N ILE A 99 -4.99 -16.31 -10.43
CA ILE A 99 -4.84 -14.97 -9.86
C ILE A 99 -6.13 -14.49 -9.21
N GLU A 100 -7.27 -14.67 -9.89
CA GLU A 100 -8.59 -14.32 -9.34
C GLU A 100 -8.85 -15.12 -8.05
N ARG A 101 -8.58 -16.44 -8.07
CA ARG A 101 -8.76 -17.28 -6.89
C ARG A 101 -7.80 -16.93 -5.74
N PHE A 102 -6.54 -16.67 -6.03
CA PHE A 102 -5.56 -16.21 -5.05
C PHE A 102 -6.03 -14.92 -4.37
N SER A 103 -6.54 -13.96 -5.14
CA SER A 103 -7.00 -12.66 -4.63
C SER A 103 -8.16 -12.81 -3.65
N GLU A 104 -9.14 -13.67 -3.96
CA GLU A 104 -10.27 -13.95 -3.09
C GLU A 104 -9.87 -14.73 -1.83
N ASP A 105 -9.06 -15.77 -1.98
CA ASP A 105 -8.59 -16.57 -0.84
C ASP A 105 -7.72 -15.72 0.10
N ARG A 106 -6.83 -14.88 -0.45
CA ARG A 106 -6.01 -13.93 0.33
C ARG A 106 -6.89 -12.98 1.12
N SER A 107 -7.91 -12.42 0.47
CA SER A 107 -8.87 -11.52 1.12
C SER A 107 -9.65 -12.22 2.26
N ALA A 108 -10.01 -13.49 2.07
CA ALA A 108 -10.67 -14.28 3.12
C ALA A 108 -9.74 -14.55 4.31
N VAL A 109 -8.50 -14.97 4.06
CA VAL A 109 -7.50 -15.21 5.12
C VAL A 109 -7.21 -13.92 5.88
N GLN A 110 -7.04 -12.79 5.19
CA GLN A 110 -6.79 -11.49 5.81
C GLN A 110 -7.92 -10.98 6.70
N ARG A 111 -9.19 -11.23 6.33
CA ARG A 111 -10.34 -10.89 7.17
C ARG A 111 -10.40 -11.74 8.44
N PHE A 112 -9.99 -13.01 8.39
CA PHE A 112 -10.03 -13.91 9.55
C PHE A 112 -8.83 -13.71 10.48
N TYR A 113 -7.62 -13.68 9.94
CA TYR A 113 -6.37 -13.52 10.68
C TYR A 113 -5.92 -12.04 10.69
N ALA A 114 -6.78 -11.18 11.24
CA ALA A 114 -6.60 -9.73 11.18
C ALA A 114 -5.67 -9.16 12.26
N ILE A 115 -5.32 -9.93 13.29
CA ILE A 115 -4.58 -9.43 14.46
C ILE A 115 -3.08 -9.32 14.14
N PRO A 116 -2.49 -8.11 14.10
CA PRO A 116 -1.07 -7.94 13.82
C PRO A 116 -0.21 -8.61 14.89
N GLY A 117 0.90 -9.24 14.47
CA GLY A 117 1.87 -9.86 15.39
C GLY A 117 1.44 -11.17 16.05
N ALA A 118 0.18 -11.62 15.88
CA ALA A 118 -0.26 -12.91 16.39
C ALA A 118 0.47 -14.06 15.68
N GLN A 119 0.95 -15.04 16.46
CA GLN A 119 1.66 -16.21 15.92
C GLN A 119 0.79 -16.99 14.93
N ALA A 120 -0.49 -17.20 15.25
CA ALA A 120 -1.42 -17.90 14.37
C ALA A 120 -1.59 -17.18 13.01
N ARG A 121 -1.57 -15.84 13.00
CA ARG A 121 -1.58 -15.05 11.77
C ARG A 121 -0.30 -15.30 10.97
N GLN A 122 0.86 -15.20 11.60
CA GLN A 122 2.15 -15.39 10.94
C GLN A 122 2.24 -16.76 10.28
N GLU A 123 1.95 -17.83 11.05
CA GLU A 123 1.98 -19.20 10.56
C GLU A 123 0.98 -19.42 9.42
N ARG A 124 -0.25 -18.89 9.56
CA ARG A 124 -1.27 -19.02 8.52
C ARG A 124 -0.84 -18.37 7.22
N PHE A 125 -0.31 -17.14 7.24
CA PHE A 125 0.06 -16.44 6.03
C PHE A 125 1.31 -17.01 5.38
N VAL A 126 2.31 -17.44 6.17
CA VAL A 126 3.47 -18.17 5.63
C VAL A 126 3.04 -19.46 4.94
N GLY A 127 2.17 -20.26 5.59
CA GLY A 127 1.62 -21.48 4.98
C GLY A 127 0.79 -21.19 3.73
N PHE A 128 -0.05 -20.14 3.76
CA PHE A 128 -0.87 -19.73 2.63
C PHE A 128 -0.05 -19.35 1.40
N TYR A 129 0.92 -18.45 1.52
CA TYR A 129 1.75 -18.02 0.39
C TYR A 129 2.67 -19.15 -0.10
N SER A 130 3.22 -19.95 0.81
CA SER A 130 4.04 -21.13 0.43
C SER A 130 3.24 -22.16 -0.37
N ALA A 131 2.00 -22.44 0.04
CA ALA A 131 1.12 -23.36 -0.69
C ALA A 131 0.74 -22.83 -2.08
N TRP A 132 0.47 -21.52 -2.21
CA TRP A 132 0.22 -20.89 -3.51
C TRP A 132 1.45 -20.89 -4.41
N LYS A 133 2.65 -20.73 -3.83
CA LYS A 133 3.92 -20.83 -4.56
C LYS A 133 4.14 -22.25 -5.09
N GLN A 134 3.94 -23.27 -4.26
CA GLN A 134 4.01 -24.67 -4.69
C GLN A 134 2.99 -24.98 -5.80
N ARG A 135 1.77 -24.43 -5.70
CA ARG A 135 0.74 -24.58 -6.74
C ARG A 135 1.18 -23.90 -8.04
N LEU A 136 1.74 -22.70 -7.98
CA LEU A 136 2.27 -22.00 -9.15
C LEU A 136 3.38 -22.82 -9.84
N GLU A 137 4.28 -23.42 -9.06
CA GLU A 137 5.37 -24.25 -9.58
C GLU A 137 4.88 -25.46 -10.39
N SER A 138 3.70 -26.00 -10.06
CA SER A 138 3.07 -27.12 -10.80
C SER A 138 2.56 -26.76 -12.21
N VAL A 139 2.41 -25.47 -12.53
CA VAL A 139 1.97 -25.02 -13.86
C VAL A 139 3.04 -25.34 -14.90
N ASP A 140 2.68 -25.91 -16.06
CA ASP A 140 3.61 -26.07 -17.18
C ASP A 140 3.88 -24.72 -17.87
N PHE A 141 4.93 -24.04 -17.39
CA PHE A 141 5.36 -22.75 -17.93
C PHE A 141 5.65 -22.77 -19.44
N THR A 142 6.10 -23.90 -19.99
CA THR A 142 6.47 -23.98 -21.42
C THR A 142 5.23 -24.02 -22.32
N ALA A 143 4.14 -24.61 -21.82
CA ALA A 143 2.84 -24.64 -22.47
C ALA A 143 2.08 -23.30 -22.39
N LEU A 144 2.47 -22.38 -21.48
CA LEU A 144 1.83 -21.07 -21.39
C LEU A 144 2.11 -20.21 -22.62
N ASP A 145 1.07 -19.51 -23.07
CA ASP A 145 1.17 -18.43 -24.03
C ASP A 145 1.87 -17.20 -23.40
N ARG A 146 2.09 -16.16 -24.22
CA ARG A 146 2.83 -14.98 -23.78
C ARG A 146 2.18 -14.26 -22.58
N PRO A 147 0.87 -13.91 -22.61
CA PRO A 147 0.19 -13.35 -21.45
C PRO A 147 0.26 -14.25 -20.21
N GLY A 148 0.11 -15.58 -20.37
CA GLY A 148 0.23 -16.54 -19.29
C GLY A 148 1.62 -16.54 -18.65
N ARG A 149 2.70 -16.47 -19.44
CA ARG A 149 4.07 -16.37 -18.90
C ARG A 149 4.31 -15.08 -18.12
N VAL A 150 3.75 -13.96 -18.59
CA VAL A 150 3.79 -12.68 -17.85
C VAL A 150 3.04 -12.82 -16.52
N ASP A 151 1.83 -13.39 -16.55
CA ASP A 151 1.00 -13.61 -15.36
C ASP A 151 1.67 -14.56 -14.34
N TYR A 152 2.39 -15.58 -14.82
CA TYR A 152 3.19 -16.46 -13.98
C TYR A 152 4.29 -15.69 -13.25
N VAL A 153 5.06 -14.87 -13.97
CA VAL A 153 6.16 -14.09 -13.38
C VAL A 153 5.61 -13.07 -12.37
N LEU A 154 4.50 -12.39 -12.68
CA LEU A 154 3.80 -11.50 -11.73
C LEU A 154 3.42 -12.21 -10.44
N MET A 155 2.77 -13.38 -10.57
CA MET A 155 2.29 -14.13 -9.41
C MET A 155 3.46 -14.65 -8.56
N ARG A 156 4.55 -15.08 -9.18
CA ARG A 156 5.75 -15.52 -8.45
C ARG A 156 6.35 -14.40 -7.61
N HIS A 157 6.61 -13.25 -8.23
CA HIS A 157 7.18 -12.08 -7.55
C HIS A 157 6.28 -11.55 -6.45
N GLU A 158 4.96 -11.54 -6.65
CA GLU A 158 4.00 -11.18 -5.60
C GLU A 158 4.09 -12.14 -4.40
N LEU A 159 4.17 -13.45 -4.62
CA LEU A 159 4.27 -14.42 -3.53
C LEU A 159 5.59 -14.29 -2.75
N ASP A 160 6.70 -14.10 -3.46
CA ASP A 160 8.01 -13.88 -2.86
C ASP A 160 8.04 -12.58 -2.03
N TYR A 161 7.47 -11.51 -2.59
CA TYR A 161 7.33 -10.23 -1.91
C TYR A 161 6.50 -10.34 -0.62
N GLN A 162 5.33 -10.98 -0.69
CA GLN A 162 4.45 -11.13 0.47
C GLN A 162 5.12 -11.94 1.59
N LEU A 163 5.92 -12.96 1.26
CA LEU A 163 6.72 -13.70 2.23
C LEU A 163 7.80 -12.83 2.89
N ALA A 164 8.48 -11.98 2.12
CA ALA A 164 9.45 -11.02 2.66
C ALA A 164 8.78 -9.99 3.60
N GLN A 165 7.61 -9.46 3.21
CA GLN A 165 6.83 -8.51 4.02
C GLN A 165 6.40 -9.09 5.37
N LEU A 166 6.02 -10.38 5.43
CA LEU A 166 5.76 -11.05 6.72
C LEU A 166 7.00 -11.13 7.61
N GLY A 167 8.20 -11.24 7.03
CA GLY A 167 9.46 -11.17 7.76
C GLY A 167 9.71 -9.79 8.36
N HIS A 168 9.45 -8.73 7.59
CA HIS A 168 9.54 -7.34 8.05
C HIS A 168 8.52 -7.04 9.17
N GLU A 169 7.27 -7.48 9.00
CA GLU A 169 6.22 -7.33 10.02
C GLU A 169 6.61 -8.01 11.34
N ARG A 170 7.14 -9.23 11.28
CA ARG A 170 7.58 -9.97 12.47
C ARG A 170 8.70 -9.25 13.21
N ARG A 171 9.74 -8.78 12.52
CA ARG A 171 10.84 -8.00 13.15
C ARG A 171 10.31 -6.75 13.85
N LYS A 172 9.44 -6.01 13.17
CA LYS A 172 8.79 -4.82 13.72
C LYS A 172 7.97 -5.11 14.98
N TRP A 173 7.29 -6.25 15.02
CA TRP A 173 6.58 -6.71 16.22
C TRP A 173 7.54 -7.06 17.35
N GLU A 174 8.59 -7.84 17.07
CA GLU A 174 9.62 -8.24 18.04
C GLU A 174 10.30 -7.02 18.70
N GLU A 175 10.64 -6.00 17.91
CA GLU A 175 11.18 -4.71 18.39
C GLU A 175 10.23 -3.99 19.36
N CYS A 176 8.91 -4.14 19.17
CA CYS A 176 7.89 -3.52 20.02
C CYS A 176 7.39 -4.42 21.15
N ALA A 177 7.72 -5.72 21.17
CA ALA A 177 7.11 -6.70 22.06
C ALA A 177 7.25 -6.32 23.55
N ALA A 178 8.40 -5.76 23.94
CA ALA A 178 8.63 -5.30 25.30
C ALA A 178 7.72 -4.13 25.73
N LEU A 179 7.18 -3.38 24.77
CA LEU A 179 6.24 -2.28 24.96
C LEU A 179 4.77 -2.73 24.99
N LEU A 180 4.51 -4.01 24.69
CA LEU A 180 3.19 -4.59 24.51
C LEU A 180 2.97 -5.84 25.38
N PRO A 181 3.31 -5.84 26.69
CA PRO A 181 3.25 -7.05 27.52
C PRO A 181 1.83 -7.61 27.73
N PHE A 182 0.80 -6.84 27.35
CA PHE A 182 -0.61 -7.21 27.42
C PHE A 182 -1.16 -7.75 26.09
N ALA A 183 -0.37 -7.76 25.02
CA ALA A 183 -0.85 -8.16 23.69
C ALA A 183 -1.35 -9.61 23.66
N GLU A 184 -0.61 -10.55 24.26
CA GLU A 184 -1.00 -11.96 24.27
C GLU A 184 -2.35 -12.19 24.94
N ALA A 185 -2.66 -11.46 26.01
CA ALA A 185 -3.97 -11.59 26.67
C ALA A 185 -5.13 -11.22 25.72
N ILE A 186 -4.95 -10.17 24.89
CA ILE A 186 -5.96 -9.76 23.90
C ILE A 186 -6.02 -10.76 22.74
N ILE A 187 -4.86 -11.20 22.25
CA ILE A 187 -4.76 -12.18 21.15
C ILE A 187 -5.45 -13.48 21.56
N GLU A 188 -5.18 -14.01 22.75
CA GLU A 188 -5.76 -15.26 23.23
C GLU A 188 -7.29 -15.17 23.35
N LEU A 189 -7.83 -14.06 23.87
CA LEU A 189 -9.28 -13.86 23.96
C LEU A 189 -9.96 -13.92 22.59
N GLU A 190 -9.38 -13.25 21.60
CA GLU A 190 -9.92 -13.23 20.24
C GLU A 190 -9.73 -14.57 19.52
N GLU A 191 -8.58 -15.22 19.68
CA GLU A 191 -8.34 -16.53 19.07
C GLU A 191 -9.29 -17.61 19.62
N ARG A 192 -9.55 -17.61 20.94
CA ARG A 192 -10.56 -18.48 21.56
C ARG A 192 -11.96 -18.23 20.97
N ARG A 193 -12.32 -16.96 20.76
CA ARG A 193 -13.57 -16.59 20.07
C ARG A 193 -13.61 -17.11 18.64
N CYS A 194 -12.51 -16.98 17.88
CA CYS A 194 -12.40 -17.51 16.53
C CYS A 194 -12.50 -19.04 16.46
N ARG A 195 -12.09 -19.74 17.53
CA ARG A 195 -12.28 -21.21 17.70
C ARG A 195 -13.68 -21.59 18.22
N LEU A 196 -14.55 -20.61 18.45
CA LEU A 196 -15.91 -20.79 19.00
C LEU A 196 -15.91 -21.48 20.38
N GLU A 197 -14.84 -21.27 21.15
CA GLU A 197 -14.79 -21.75 22.52
C GLU A 197 -15.80 -21.00 23.40
N THR A 198 -16.35 -21.69 24.39
CA THR A 198 -17.20 -21.05 25.41
C THR A 198 -16.36 -20.13 26.28
N VAL A 199 -16.88 -18.93 26.54
CA VAL A 199 -16.22 -17.96 27.42
C VAL A 199 -16.63 -18.19 28.88
N ASP A 200 -15.65 -18.33 29.76
CA ASP A 200 -15.87 -18.19 31.20
C ASP A 200 -15.81 -16.70 31.54
N SER A 201 -16.93 -16.17 32.06
CA SER A 201 -17.10 -14.73 32.27
C SER A 201 -16.17 -14.16 33.33
N ARG A 202 -15.80 -14.97 34.35
CA ARG A 202 -14.93 -14.55 35.43
C ARG A 202 -13.46 -14.60 35.00
N ASP A 203 -13.05 -15.67 34.32
CA ASP A 203 -11.71 -15.78 33.69
C ASP A 203 -11.50 -14.64 32.69
N ALA A 204 -12.47 -14.40 31.82
CA ALA A 204 -12.43 -13.30 30.86
C ALA A 204 -12.25 -11.93 31.53
N ALA A 205 -13.01 -11.65 32.59
CA ALA A 205 -12.87 -10.42 33.36
C ALA A 205 -11.47 -10.29 34.00
N GLN A 206 -10.92 -11.37 34.54
CA GLN A 206 -9.56 -11.38 35.13
C GLN A 206 -8.46 -11.13 34.08
N ARG A 207 -8.60 -11.71 32.89
CA ARG A 207 -7.67 -11.51 31.77
C ARG A 207 -7.73 -10.08 31.24
N VAL A 208 -8.93 -9.52 31.09
CA VAL A 208 -9.11 -8.12 30.69
C VAL A 208 -8.52 -7.18 31.74
N ASP A 209 -8.71 -7.44 33.02
CA ASP A 209 -8.10 -6.65 34.10
C ASP A 209 -6.56 -6.75 34.13
N ALA A 210 -5.98 -7.89 33.72
CA ALA A 210 -4.54 -8.05 33.59
C ALA A 210 -3.90 -7.11 32.56
N ILE A 211 -4.64 -6.68 31.53
CA ILE A 211 -4.18 -5.70 30.54
C ILE A 211 -3.78 -4.39 31.22
N ILE A 212 -4.61 -3.91 32.16
CA ILE A 212 -4.36 -2.67 32.89
C ILE A 212 -3.09 -2.77 33.73
N ARG A 213 -2.85 -3.92 34.37
CA ARG A 213 -1.60 -4.18 35.11
C ARG A 213 -0.39 -4.13 34.18
N GLY A 214 -0.45 -4.81 33.04
CA GLY A 214 0.61 -4.81 32.04
C GLY A 214 0.95 -3.41 31.52
N ILE A 215 -0.05 -2.56 31.29
CA ILE A 215 0.12 -1.16 30.89
C ILE A 215 0.84 -0.35 31.98
N LYS A 216 0.46 -0.51 33.25
CA LYS A 216 1.11 0.17 34.38
C LYS A 216 2.58 -0.23 34.49
N GLU A 217 2.86 -1.54 34.46
CA GLU A 217 4.23 -2.07 34.53
C GLU A 217 5.12 -1.54 33.40
N VAL A 218 4.65 -1.57 32.16
CA VAL A 218 5.46 -1.10 31.03
C VAL A 218 5.69 0.41 31.08
N ARG A 219 4.69 1.19 31.49
CA ARG A 219 4.84 2.64 31.65
C ARG A 219 5.88 2.99 32.72
N GLU A 220 5.84 2.32 33.87
CA GLU A 220 6.86 2.50 34.91
C GLU A 220 8.27 2.20 34.40
N ARG A 221 8.44 1.11 33.64
CA ARG A 221 9.73 0.74 33.03
C ARG A 221 10.24 1.78 32.02
N ILE A 222 9.36 2.39 31.24
CA ILE A 222 9.70 3.48 30.32
C ILE A 222 10.12 4.73 31.11
N GLU A 223 9.35 5.11 32.13
CA GLU A 223 9.64 6.27 32.98
C GLU A 223 10.96 6.11 33.75
N GLU A 224 11.29 4.91 34.21
CA GLU A 224 12.58 4.59 34.82
C GLU A 224 13.74 4.66 33.82
N GLY A 225 13.53 4.20 32.58
CA GLY A 225 14.49 4.34 31.50
C GLY A 225 14.82 5.80 31.20
N ARG A 226 13.80 6.68 31.22
CA ARG A 226 13.95 8.13 31.00
C ARG A 226 14.69 8.86 32.13
N LYS A 227 14.68 8.33 33.36
CA LYS A 227 15.34 8.94 34.53
C LYS A 227 16.85 8.66 34.56
N LYS A 228 17.32 7.62 33.87
CA LYS A 228 18.76 7.37 33.73
C LYS A 228 19.30 8.31 32.65
N PRO A 229 20.44 9.01 32.88
CA PRO A 229 21.07 9.77 31.81
C PRO A 229 21.33 8.80 30.67
N ALA A 230 20.91 9.18 29.46
CA ALA A 230 21.31 8.45 28.27
C ALA A 230 22.84 8.34 28.31
N THR A 231 23.37 7.12 28.40
CA THR A 231 24.68 6.86 27.83
C THR A 231 24.63 7.47 26.41
N PRO A 232 25.67 8.17 25.94
CA PRO A 232 25.69 8.67 24.59
C PRO A 232 25.81 7.48 23.64
N ASP A 233 24.73 6.72 23.48
CA ASP A 233 24.47 5.99 22.26
C ASP A 233 24.39 7.07 21.20
N ALA A 234 25.29 6.94 20.25
CA ALA A 234 25.47 7.83 19.13
C ALA A 234 24.11 8.36 18.68
N ALA A 235 24.02 9.69 18.47
CA ALA A 235 23.09 10.22 17.48
C ALA A 235 23.03 9.20 16.33
N PRO A 236 21.83 8.75 15.87
CA PRO A 236 21.74 7.66 14.90
C PRO A 236 22.79 7.94 13.87
N THR A 237 23.86 7.13 13.87
CA THR A 237 25.03 7.48 13.09
C THR A 237 24.52 7.24 11.69
N PHE A 238 24.24 8.33 10.98
CA PHE A 238 23.82 8.33 9.59
C PHE A 238 25.01 7.70 8.85
N GLY A 239 24.98 6.36 8.79
CA GLY A 239 26.12 5.55 8.48
C GLY A 239 26.52 5.82 7.05
N THR A 240 27.80 6.11 6.84
CA THR A 240 28.40 6.23 5.52
C THR A 240 28.49 4.83 4.91
N LEU A 241 27.37 4.29 4.43
CA LEU A 241 27.36 3.10 3.58
C LEU A 241 27.63 3.55 2.14
N LEU A 242 28.90 3.87 1.89
CA LEU A 242 29.52 3.83 0.57
C LEU A 242 30.69 2.87 0.68
N ASP A 243 30.41 1.57 0.57
CA ASP A 243 31.40 0.72 -0.09
C ASP A 243 31.14 0.87 -1.60
N PRO A 244 32.08 1.44 -2.38
CA PRO A 244 31.97 1.40 -3.82
C PRO A 244 31.96 -0.07 -4.27
N ALA A 245 31.01 -0.43 -5.12
CA ALA A 245 30.98 -1.73 -5.76
C ALA A 245 32.37 -2.02 -6.38
N PRO A 246 32.92 -3.24 -6.21
CA PRO A 246 34.14 -3.61 -6.92
C PRO A 246 33.89 -3.50 -8.42
N PRO A 247 34.86 -2.95 -9.20
CA PRO A 247 34.69 -2.82 -10.64
C PRO A 247 34.43 -4.19 -11.27
N PRO A 248 33.60 -4.27 -12.33
CA PRO A 248 33.34 -5.52 -13.02
C PRO A 248 34.67 -6.11 -13.54
N PRO A 249 34.85 -7.44 -13.51
CA PRO A 249 36.05 -8.05 -14.06
C PRO A 249 36.15 -7.67 -15.55
N ALA A 250 37.30 -7.09 -15.92
CA ALA A 250 37.59 -6.73 -17.30
C ALA A 250 37.38 -7.94 -18.20
N ALA A 251 36.42 -7.83 -19.13
CA ALA A 251 36.30 -8.75 -20.24
C ALA A 251 37.62 -8.70 -21.04
N SER A 252 38.40 -9.78 -20.94
CA SER A 252 39.56 -10.00 -21.79
C SER A 252 39.09 -10.04 -23.24
N ALA A 253 39.32 -8.94 -23.96
CA ALA A 253 39.21 -8.90 -25.40
C ALA A 253 40.25 -9.86 -25.99
N THR A 254 39.79 -11.01 -26.48
CA THR A 254 40.55 -11.81 -27.43
C THR A 254 39.92 -11.65 -28.81
N ALA A 255 40.69 -11.03 -29.71
CA ALA A 255 40.36 -10.82 -31.12
C ALA A 255 40.22 -12.15 -31.87
N PRO A 256 39.48 -12.19 -32.99
CA PRO A 256 39.19 -13.43 -33.70
C PRO A 256 40.38 -13.86 -34.58
N PRO A 257 40.67 -15.15 -34.74
CA PRO A 257 41.54 -15.60 -35.80
C PRO A 257 40.75 -15.91 -37.08
N THR A 258 41.32 -15.45 -38.17
CA THR A 258 40.96 -15.70 -39.56
C THR A 258 41.19 -17.16 -39.97
N ALA A 259 40.45 -17.59 -40.99
CA ALA A 259 40.44 -18.94 -41.56
C ALA A 259 41.75 -19.33 -42.27
N SER A 260 42.12 -20.63 -42.23
CA SER A 260 42.49 -21.44 -43.42
C SER A 260 43.07 -22.84 -43.06
N VAL A 261 42.36 -23.87 -43.53
CA VAL A 261 42.82 -25.15 -44.14
C VAL A 261 43.83 -26.06 -43.41
N ALA A 262 43.38 -27.25 -42.98
CA ALA A 262 43.81 -28.59 -43.46
C ALA A 262 43.32 -29.73 -42.53
N SER A 263 42.75 -30.79 -43.10
CA SER A 263 42.56 -32.12 -42.48
C SER A 263 43.77 -33.03 -42.79
N PRO A 264 43.84 -34.33 -42.41
CA PRO A 264 43.08 -35.10 -41.39
C PRO A 264 44.01 -35.89 -40.42
N SER A 265 43.43 -36.59 -39.43
CA SER A 265 43.61 -38.05 -39.21
C SER A 265 43.64 -38.52 -37.73
N VAL A 266 43.03 -39.71 -37.53
CA VAL A 266 43.28 -40.76 -36.52
C VAL A 266 42.68 -40.63 -35.11
N SER A 267 41.56 -41.33 -34.88
CA SER A 267 41.18 -42.05 -33.64
C SER A 267 42.14 -43.26 -33.42
N PRO A 268 42.24 -43.99 -32.26
CA PRO A 268 41.13 -44.32 -31.36
C PRO A 268 41.47 -44.68 -29.88
N THR A 269 40.45 -45.19 -29.15
CA THR A 269 40.50 -46.14 -27.98
C THR A 269 41.10 -45.65 -26.64
N ALA A 270 40.78 -46.15 -25.45
CA ALA A 270 39.70 -46.96 -24.85
C ALA A 270 40.02 -47.13 -23.33
N SER A 271 39.00 -47.07 -22.47
CA SER A 271 38.67 -48.08 -21.44
C SER A 271 39.41 -48.18 -20.09
N SER A 272 38.58 -48.37 -19.05
CA SER A 272 38.77 -49.16 -17.81
C SER A 272 39.65 -48.57 -16.69
N ALA A 273 39.46 -48.84 -15.39
CA ALA A 273 38.44 -49.54 -14.61
C ALA A 273 38.67 -49.26 -13.11
N ALA A 274 37.61 -49.50 -12.32
CA ALA A 274 37.52 -49.92 -10.91
C ALA A 274 38.76 -49.90 -9.99
N SER A 275 38.55 -49.50 -8.72
CA SER A 275 38.74 -50.35 -7.53
C SER A 275 38.43 -49.60 -6.21
N ASP A 276 37.44 -50.09 -5.47
CA ASP A 276 37.33 -50.08 -3.99
C ASP A 276 37.84 -51.46 -3.48
N PRO A 277 38.02 -51.82 -2.17
CA PRO A 277 37.60 -51.15 -0.91
C PRO A 277 38.60 -51.26 0.30
N SER A 278 38.12 -50.86 1.50
CA SER A 278 38.43 -51.33 2.88
C SER A 278 39.43 -50.52 3.74
N VAL A 279 39.43 -50.43 5.09
CA VAL A 279 38.55 -50.69 6.28
C VAL A 279 39.30 -50.08 7.51
N SER A 280 38.58 -49.77 8.61
CA SER A 280 39.00 -49.65 10.05
C SER A 280 38.77 -48.26 10.65
N SER A 281 37.85 -48.00 11.61
CA SER A 281 37.56 -48.54 12.97
C SER A 281 38.38 -47.91 14.12
N GLY A 282 37.66 -47.41 15.14
CA GLY A 282 38.23 -46.86 16.38
C GLY A 282 37.18 -46.18 17.26
N ALA A 283 36.62 -46.92 18.23
CA ALA A 283 35.66 -46.47 19.24
C ALA A 283 36.35 -46.24 20.60
N THR A 284 35.76 -45.43 21.50
CA THR A 284 36.17 -45.38 22.93
C THR A 284 34.99 -45.06 23.86
N THR A 285 34.45 -46.14 24.44
CA THR A 285 34.04 -46.42 25.85
C THR A 285 33.48 -45.35 26.81
N VAL A 286 32.37 -45.77 27.43
CA VAL A 286 31.70 -45.31 28.67
C VAL A 286 32.28 -46.03 29.92
N PRO A 287 32.11 -45.50 31.15
CA PRO A 287 31.97 -46.36 32.34
C PRO A 287 30.70 -46.06 33.20
N PRO A 288 30.23 -47.01 34.03
CA PRO A 288 28.95 -46.94 34.78
C PRO A 288 29.11 -46.82 36.32
N GLY A 289 28.01 -46.57 37.05
CA GLY A 289 27.84 -47.02 38.46
C GLY A 289 27.09 -46.11 39.45
N ASP A 290 25.81 -46.40 39.65
CA ASP A 290 24.87 -46.27 40.79
C ASP A 290 25.17 -45.47 42.11
N ALA A 291 24.23 -44.57 42.44
CA ALA A 291 23.51 -44.25 43.71
C ALA A 291 24.25 -44.09 45.09
N PRO A 292 23.74 -43.31 46.09
CA PRO A 292 22.35 -42.87 46.29
C PRO A 292 22.11 -41.40 46.74
N MET A 293 20.80 -41.08 46.72
CA MET A 293 20.08 -39.96 47.31
C MET A 293 20.69 -39.30 48.56
N SER A 294 20.78 -37.97 48.53
CA SER A 294 20.82 -37.10 49.71
C SER A 294 20.00 -35.85 49.43
N ALA A 295 18.91 -35.69 50.18
CA ALA A 295 18.08 -34.49 50.18
C ALA A 295 18.85 -33.32 50.80
N PRO A 296 18.74 -32.09 50.28
CA PRO A 296 19.00 -30.90 51.08
C PRO A 296 17.70 -30.37 51.67
N ALA A 297 17.81 -30.09 52.97
CA ALA A 297 16.81 -29.46 53.81
C ALA A 297 16.30 -28.13 53.26
N GLY A 298 15.08 -27.78 53.70
CA GLY A 298 14.40 -26.54 53.39
C GLY A 298 15.25 -25.30 53.66
N GLY A 299 15.32 -24.46 52.64
CA GLY A 299 15.70 -23.05 52.74
C GLY A 299 14.66 -22.24 51.99
N SER A 300 13.63 -21.80 52.71
CA SER A 300 12.69 -20.77 52.26
C SER A 300 13.50 -19.50 51.96
N THR A 301 13.82 -19.29 50.68
CA THR A 301 14.22 -17.98 50.18
C THR A 301 13.10 -17.50 49.28
N SER A 302 12.29 -16.60 49.83
CA SER A 302 11.43 -15.72 49.06
C SER A 302 12.33 -14.95 48.09
N LYS A 303 12.44 -15.43 46.84
CA LYS A 303 12.94 -14.60 45.74
C LYS A 303 11.97 -13.44 45.62
N GLU A 304 12.41 -12.27 46.06
CA GLU A 304 11.82 -11.01 45.61
C GLU A 304 11.67 -11.07 44.08
N PRO A 305 10.52 -10.71 43.52
CA PRO A 305 10.36 -10.66 42.07
C PRO A 305 11.37 -9.63 41.55
N THR A 306 12.41 -10.11 40.86
CA THR A 306 13.42 -9.27 40.24
C THR A 306 12.72 -8.30 39.31
N LYS A 307 12.71 -7.01 39.67
CA LYS A 307 12.09 -5.93 38.90
C LYS A 307 12.62 -5.96 37.47
N LYS A 308 11.72 -6.13 36.48
CA LYS A 308 12.08 -6.16 35.05
C LYS A 308 12.88 -4.90 34.69
N PRO A 309 13.88 -5.00 33.81
CA PRO A 309 14.78 -3.87 33.52
C PRO A 309 14.03 -2.68 32.89
N PRO A 310 14.54 -1.45 33.09
CA PRO A 310 14.00 -0.24 32.46
C PRO A 310 14.09 -0.31 30.94
N LEU A 311 13.22 0.43 30.25
CA LEU A 311 13.13 0.44 28.79
C LEU A 311 13.57 1.80 28.22
N SER A 312 14.51 1.77 27.28
CA SER A 312 14.80 2.92 26.40
C SER A 312 13.91 2.84 25.18
N VAL A 313 13.26 3.94 24.82
CA VAL A 313 12.27 3.97 23.73
C VAL A 313 12.53 5.17 22.83
N THR A 314 12.73 4.90 21.54
CA THR A 314 12.84 5.96 20.52
C THR A 314 11.46 6.43 20.06
N PRO A 315 11.33 7.67 19.54
CA PRO A 315 10.08 8.15 18.95
C PRO A 315 9.49 7.19 17.89
N VAL A 316 10.34 6.62 17.04
CA VAL A 316 9.93 5.66 16.00
C VAL A 316 9.31 4.40 16.61
N THR A 317 9.99 3.78 17.57
CA THR A 317 9.50 2.56 18.23
C THR A 317 8.22 2.85 19.03
N ALA A 318 8.11 4.03 19.64
CA ALA A 318 6.91 4.46 20.35
C ALA A 318 5.70 4.60 19.42
N LEU A 319 5.87 5.22 18.25
CA LEU A 319 4.79 5.34 17.25
C LEU A 319 4.37 3.98 16.70
N ARG A 320 5.34 3.09 16.46
CA ARG A 320 5.06 1.73 16.01
C ARG A 320 4.27 0.96 17.07
N ALA A 321 4.70 1.01 18.33
CA ALA A 321 3.97 0.41 19.44
C ALA A 321 2.56 1.01 19.58
N ALA A 322 2.39 2.34 19.45
CA ALA A 322 1.08 2.99 19.52
C ALA A 322 0.11 2.48 18.43
N ARG A 323 0.60 2.23 17.21
CA ARG A 323 -0.21 1.61 16.14
C ARG A 323 -0.64 0.19 16.49
N PHE A 324 0.25 -0.62 17.07
CA PHE A 324 -0.11 -1.96 17.55
C PHE A 324 -1.12 -1.91 18.71
N VAL A 325 -0.97 -0.97 19.65
CA VAL A 325 -1.95 -0.76 20.74
C VAL A 325 -3.34 -0.43 20.18
N ASP A 326 -3.44 0.42 19.16
CA ASP A 326 -4.72 0.74 18.52
C ASP A 326 -5.37 -0.47 17.84
N ALA A 327 -4.58 -1.29 17.14
CA ALA A 327 -5.06 -2.52 16.51
C ALA A 327 -5.56 -3.53 17.56
N LEU A 328 -4.81 -3.71 18.65
CA LEU A 328 -5.19 -4.58 19.77
C LEU A 328 -6.44 -4.07 20.49
N ARG A 329 -6.57 -2.76 20.69
CA ARG A 329 -7.80 -2.15 21.22
C ARG A 329 -9.01 -2.42 20.34
N GLY A 330 -8.85 -2.25 19.01
CA GLY A 330 -9.91 -2.57 18.06
C GLY A 330 -10.35 -4.03 18.14
N THR A 331 -9.38 -4.93 18.29
CA THR A 331 -9.58 -6.36 18.51
C THR A 331 -10.36 -6.65 19.79
N LEU A 332 -9.91 -6.09 20.92
CA LEU A 332 -10.57 -6.25 22.23
C LEU A 332 -12.03 -5.76 22.21
N ARG A 333 -12.28 -4.62 21.56
CA ARG A 333 -13.64 -4.09 21.38
C ARG A 333 -14.53 -5.01 20.56
N GLY A 334 -14.00 -5.56 19.46
CA GLY A 334 -14.70 -6.54 18.62
C GLY A 334 -15.08 -7.79 19.41
N TRP A 335 -14.11 -8.35 20.12
CA TRP A 335 -14.30 -9.49 21.02
C TRP A 335 -15.39 -9.22 22.07
N PHE A 336 -15.33 -8.08 22.77
CA PHE A 336 -16.33 -7.74 23.80
C PHE A 336 -17.73 -7.60 23.21
N THR A 337 -17.87 -6.88 22.09
CA THR A 337 -19.17 -6.63 21.44
C THR A 337 -19.86 -7.91 20.97
N TYR A 338 -19.07 -8.93 20.61
CA TYR A 338 -19.61 -10.24 20.23
C TYR A 338 -20.37 -10.93 21.38
N HIS A 339 -19.91 -10.77 22.62
CA HIS A 339 -20.51 -11.43 23.79
C HIS A 339 -21.49 -10.53 24.56
N ASP A 340 -21.26 -9.21 24.58
CA ASP A 340 -22.04 -8.26 25.37
C ASP A 340 -23.53 -8.25 25.00
N GLY A 341 -24.39 -8.34 25.99
CA GLY A 341 -25.85 -8.35 25.85
C GLY A 341 -26.44 -9.71 25.44
N TYR A 342 -25.66 -10.60 24.83
CA TYR A 342 -26.10 -11.95 24.46
C TYR A 342 -25.94 -12.96 25.61
N GLN A 343 -24.90 -12.80 26.42
CA GLN A 343 -24.65 -13.61 27.62
C GLN A 343 -24.72 -12.70 28.86
N PRO A 344 -25.84 -12.71 29.62
CA PRO A 344 -26.04 -11.77 30.73
C PRO A 344 -24.94 -11.81 31.80
N ASP A 345 -24.43 -13.00 32.14
CA ASP A 345 -23.33 -13.16 33.10
C ASP A 345 -22.01 -12.60 32.57
N PHE A 346 -21.75 -12.71 31.26
CA PHE A 346 -20.57 -12.09 30.64
C PHE A 346 -20.61 -10.57 30.78
N SER A 347 -21.73 -9.94 30.44
CA SER A 347 -21.87 -8.49 30.57
C SER A 347 -21.72 -8.03 32.02
N TRP A 348 -22.20 -8.82 32.97
CA TRP A 348 -22.06 -8.53 34.40
C TRP A 348 -20.59 -8.50 34.84
N TRP A 349 -19.80 -9.49 34.45
CA TRP A 349 -18.39 -9.59 34.87
C TRP A 349 -17.45 -8.71 34.05
N VAL A 350 -17.66 -8.59 32.73
CA VAL A 350 -16.63 -8.11 31.80
C VAL A 350 -16.82 -6.64 31.39
N ARG A 351 -18.03 -6.09 31.46
CA ARG A 351 -18.31 -4.72 30.98
C ARG A 351 -17.39 -3.68 31.62
N ARG A 352 -17.30 -3.67 32.94
CA ARG A 352 -16.47 -2.69 33.66
C ARG A 352 -14.97 -2.89 33.39
N PRO A 353 -14.40 -4.11 33.53
CA PRO A 353 -13.01 -4.37 33.13
C PRO A 353 -12.70 -3.96 31.69
N HIS A 354 -13.60 -4.23 30.74
CA HIS A 354 -13.41 -3.86 29.33
C HIS A 354 -13.38 -2.34 29.13
N GLU A 355 -14.31 -1.60 29.74
CA GLU A 355 -14.31 -0.12 29.69
C GLU A 355 -13.00 0.46 30.27
N ASP A 356 -12.57 -0.06 31.42
CA ASP A 356 -11.34 0.39 32.08
C ASP A 356 -10.09 0.02 31.27
N ALA A 357 -10.02 -1.19 30.69
CA ALA A 357 -8.93 -1.63 29.83
C ALA A 357 -8.87 -0.85 28.51
N GLY A 358 -10.02 -0.60 27.88
CA GLY A 358 -10.12 0.22 26.67
C GLY A 358 -9.61 1.64 26.92
N LYS A 359 -10.01 2.26 28.03
CA LYS A 359 -9.49 3.57 28.44
C LYS A 359 -7.98 3.55 28.72
N ALA A 360 -7.47 2.51 29.39
CA ALA A 360 -6.05 2.38 29.66
C ALA A 360 -5.22 2.23 28.38
N LEU A 361 -5.71 1.46 27.39
CA LEU A 361 -5.07 1.32 26.07
C LEU A 361 -5.06 2.67 25.33
N ASP A 362 -6.16 3.42 25.37
CA ASP A 362 -6.25 4.78 24.76
C ASP A 362 -5.21 5.73 25.35
N GLU A 363 -5.17 5.80 26.68
CA GLU A 363 -4.25 6.67 27.40
C GLU A 363 -2.80 6.24 27.17
N TYR A 364 -2.52 4.94 27.07
CA TYR A 364 -1.18 4.44 26.77
C TYR A 364 -0.74 4.73 25.34
N ALA A 365 -1.60 4.49 24.33
CA ALA A 365 -1.30 4.86 22.96
C ALA A 365 -1.08 6.37 22.81
N LYS A 366 -1.88 7.19 23.50
CA LYS A 366 -1.70 8.64 23.58
C LYS A 366 -0.37 9.02 24.23
N TYR A 367 -0.02 8.39 25.35
CA TYR A 367 1.27 8.58 26.03
C TYR A 367 2.46 8.30 25.10
N LEU A 368 2.43 7.19 24.37
CA LEU A 368 3.49 6.84 23.41
C LEU A 368 3.62 7.90 22.30
N ARG A 369 2.50 8.42 21.78
CA ARG A 369 2.51 9.46 20.74
C ARG A 369 2.97 10.82 21.25
N GLU A 370 2.37 11.29 22.34
CA GLU A 370 2.52 12.67 22.79
C GLU A 370 3.74 12.87 23.68
N GLU A 371 3.97 11.95 24.64
CA GLU A 371 4.98 12.12 25.68
C GLU A 371 6.31 11.45 25.35
N ILE A 372 6.30 10.44 24.47
CA ILE A 372 7.52 9.77 24.00
C ILE A 372 7.90 10.25 22.59
N ALA A 373 6.97 10.20 21.64
CA ALA A 373 7.24 10.63 20.26
C ALA A 373 7.08 12.14 20.01
N GLY A 374 6.47 12.89 20.94
CA GLY A 374 6.33 14.34 20.86
C GLY A 374 5.22 14.85 19.94
N LEU A 375 4.36 13.98 19.40
CA LEU A 375 3.29 14.35 18.47
C LEU A 375 2.02 14.80 19.21
N LYS A 376 1.86 16.11 19.45
CA LYS A 376 0.73 16.71 20.20
C LYS A 376 -0.39 17.27 19.32
N GLY A 377 -0.35 17.01 18.01
CA GLY A 377 -1.29 17.51 17.02
C GLY A 377 -1.08 18.99 16.67
N LYS A 378 0.14 19.51 16.86
CA LYS A 378 0.50 20.91 16.59
C LYS A 378 1.37 21.04 15.35
N ASP A 379 1.37 22.23 14.76
CA ASP A 379 2.21 22.52 13.60
C ASP A 379 3.71 22.44 13.94
N GLU A 380 4.08 22.62 15.22
CA GLU A 380 5.47 22.51 15.70
C GLU A 380 5.88 21.08 16.13
N ASP A 381 5.01 20.09 15.96
CA ASP A 381 5.33 18.71 16.31
C ASP A 381 6.55 18.22 15.51
N PRO A 382 7.42 17.39 16.12
CA PRO A 382 8.55 16.80 15.41
C PRO A 382 8.04 15.91 14.27
N LEU A 383 8.70 15.97 13.12
CA LEU A 383 8.48 15.01 12.05
C LEU A 383 9.19 13.69 12.41
N VAL A 384 8.40 12.67 12.74
CA VAL A 384 8.89 11.34 13.09
C VAL A 384 8.40 10.34 12.05
N GLY A 385 9.31 9.76 11.29
CA GLY A 385 9.04 8.69 10.33
C GLY A 385 9.69 7.37 10.70
N ASP A 386 9.28 6.28 10.04
CA ASP A 386 9.82 4.93 10.23
C ASP A 386 10.72 4.56 9.03
N PRO A 387 12.05 4.79 9.09
CA PRO A 387 12.95 4.37 8.01
C PRO A 387 12.93 2.84 7.88
N ILE A 388 12.79 2.33 6.65
CA ILE A 388 12.65 0.89 6.42
C ILE A 388 14.00 0.20 6.17
N GLY A 389 15.06 0.97 5.93
CA GLY A 389 16.40 0.46 5.69
C GLY A 389 16.62 -0.08 4.28
N ALA A 390 17.89 -0.33 3.96
CA ALA A 390 18.31 -0.77 2.63
C ALA A 390 17.75 -2.15 2.26
N ASP A 391 17.61 -3.07 3.22
CA ASP A 391 17.16 -4.44 2.96
C ASP A 391 15.70 -4.47 2.51
N ALA A 392 14.81 -3.77 3.23
CA ALA A 392 13.41 -3.66 2.85
C ALA A 392 13.24 -2.92 1.51
N LEU A 393 14.06 -1.90 1.24
CA LEU A 393 14.06 -1.23 -0.06
C LEU A 393 14.48 -2.17 -1.19
N ARG A 394 15.43 -3.09 -0.96
CA ARG A 394 15.82 -4.08 -1.99
C ARG A 394 14.70 -5.09 -2.27
N ASP A 395 13.97 -5.52 -1.24
CA ASP A 395 12.81 -6.41 -1.43
C ASP A 395 11.69 -5.71 -2.21
N ASP A 396 11.41 -4.43 -1.91
CA ASP A 396 10.46 -3.62 -2.66
C ASP A 396 10.92 -3.44 -4.13
N LEU A 397 12.22 -3.23 -4.38
CA LEU A 397 12.77 -3.06 -5.74
C LEU A 397 12.73 -4.36 -6.56
N ALA A 398 12.97 -5.51 -5.91
CA ALA A 398 12.88 -6.82 -6.55
C ALA A 398 11.44 -7.12 -7.03
N HIS A 399 10.44 -6.80 -6.21
CA HIS A 399 9.02 -6.94 -6.56
C HIS A 399 8.63 -6.09 -7.78
N GLU A 400 9.23 -4.90 -7.91
CA GLU A 400 9.05 -4.00 -9.05
C GLU A 400 9.89 -4.37 -10.28
N LEU A 401 10.64 -5.48 -10.23
CA LEU A 401 11.59 -5.88 -11.27
C LEU A 401 12.53 -4.71 -11.64
N MET A 402 13.10 -4.07 -10.62
CA MET A 402 13.99 -2.91 -10.76
C MET A 402 15.45 -3.33 -10.61
N PRO A 403 16.27 -3.33 -11.68
CA PRO A 403 17.66 -3.79 -11.62
C PRO A 403 18.63 -2.66 -11.18
N TYR A 404 18.18 -1.83 -10.25
CA TYR A 404 18.92 -0.69 -9.68
C TYR A 404 18.85 -0.75 -8.16
N SER A 405 19.94 -0.39 -7.49
CA SER A 405 19.96 -0.16 -6.06
C SER A 405 19.29 1.16 -5.68
N PRO A 406 18.88 1.34 -4.40
CA PRO A 406 18.37 2.62 -3.91
C PRO A 406 19.34 3.79 -4.16
N GLY A 407 20.66 3.55 -4.00
CA GLY A 407 21.68 4.56 -4.25
C GLY A 407 21.76 4.99 -5.72
N GLU A 408 21.65 4.04 -6.66
CA GLU A 408 21.59 4.36 -8.09
C GLU A 408 20.32 5.15 -8.44
N LEU A 409 19.18 4.83 -7.84
CA LEU A 409 17.95 5.62 -8.04
C LEU A 409 18.10 7.06 -7.52
N VAL A 410 18.81 7.25 -6.40
CA VAL A 410 19.16 8.60 -5.93
C VAL A 410 20.03 9.33 -6.95
N GLN A 411 21.05 8.68 -7.52
CA GLN A 411 21.92 9.29 -8.55
C GLN A 411 21.14 9.66 -9.81
N ILE A 412 20.23 8.78 -10.27
CA ILE A 412 19.34 9.07 -11.40
C ILE A 412 18.47 10.31 -11.09
N ALA A 413 17.90 10.38 -9.89
CA ALA A 413 17.09 11.53 -9.49
C ALA A 413 17.92 12.83 -9.40
N GLU A 414 19.15 12.76 -8.87
CA GLU A 414 20.08 13.91 -8.83
C GLU A 414 20.45 14.39 -10.24
N ALA A 415 20.67 13.49 -11.19
CA ALA A 415 20.93 13.84 -12.59
C ALA A 415 19.72 14.52 -13.25
N GLN A 416 18.51 14.00 -13.02
CA GLN A 416 17.27 14.62 -13.51
C GLN A 416 17.02 15.99 -12.86
N PHE A 417 17.34 16.13 -11.57
CA PHE A 417 17.25 17.39 -10.86
C PHE A 417 18.16 18.45 -11.46
N ALA A 418 19.43 18.10 -11.70
CA ALA A 418 20.43 18.98 -12.29
C ALA A 418 20.03 19.41 -13.73
N TRP A 419 19.48 18.49 -14.52
CA TRP A 419 18.94 18.82 -15.84
C TRP A 419 17.81 19.86 -15.73
N CYS A 420 16.88 19.68 -14.78
CA CYS A 420 15.80 20.65 -14.59
C CYS A 420 16.32 22.02 -14.13
N GLU A 421 17.33 22.09 -13.26
CA GLU A 421 17.97 23.36 -12.86
C GLU A 421 18.59 24.08 -14.06
N ALA A 422 19.18 23.33 -15.00
CA ALA A 422 19.74 23.91 -16.23
C ALA A 422 18.64 24.47 -17.14
N GLU A 423 17.55 23.73 -17.34
CA GLU A 423 16.41 24.20 -18.14
C GLU A 423 15.66 25.36 -17.49
N MET A 424 15.55 25.39 -16.16
CA MET A 424 14.98 26.50 -15.40
C MET A 424 15.72 27.81 -15.69
N LYS A 425 17.06 27.76 -15.73
CA LYS A 425 17.89 28.93 -16.07
C LYS A 425 17.64 29.43 -17.49
N LYS A 426 17.44 28.53 -18.46
CA LYS A 426 17.10 28.89 -19.84
C LYS A 426 15.72 29.56 -19.91
N ALA A 427 14.70 28.96 -19.31
CA ALA A 427 13.36 29.54 -19.27
C ALA A 427 13.33 30.90 -18.52
N ALA A 428 14.11 31.04 -17.45
CA ALA A 428 14.26 32.32 -16.75
C ALA A 428 14.91 33.40 -17.64
N ALA A 429 15.94 33.04 -18.41
CA ALA A 429 16.58 33.96 -19.34
C ALA A 429 15.63 34.42 -20.47
N ASP A 430 14.74 33.54 -20.94
CA ASP A 430 13.70 33.90 -21.90
C ASP A 430 12.75 34.97 -21.32
N LEU A 431 12.40 34.85 -20.05
CA LEU A 431 11.62 35.83 -19.27
C LEU A 431 12.42 37.05 -18.79
N LYS A 432 13.69 37.17 -19.18
CA LYS A 432 14.59 38.28 -18.81
C LYS A 432 14.91 38.35 -17.31
N PHE A 433 14.90 37.22 -16.63
CA PHE A 433 15.41 37.08 -15.27
C PHE A 433 16.85 36.55 -15.27
N ASP A 434 17.67 37.10 -14.39
CA ASP A 434 19.05 36.66 -14.11
C ASP A 434 19.11 35.47 -13.14
N ASP A 435 18.06 35.30 -12.34
CA ASP A 435 17.89 34.25 -11.34
C ASP A 435 16.58 33.49 -11.60
N TRP A 436 16.70 32.18 -11.80
CA TRP A 436 15.55 31.32 -12.04
C TRP A 436 14.58 31.26 -10.86
N LYS A 437 15.05 31.51 -9.62
CA LYS A 437 14.18 31.59 -8.45
C LYS A 437 13.29 32.83 -8.50
N LYS A 438 13.81 33.97 -8.97
CA LYS A 438 12.98 35.17 -9.21
C LYS A 438 11.96 34.94 -10.32
N ALA A 439 12.35 34.23 -11.39
CA ALA A 439 11.43 33.85 -12.45
C ALA A 439 10.33 32.91 -11.93
N LEU A 440 10.67 31.92 -11.10
CA LEU A 440 9.71 31.05 -10.44
C LEU A 440 8.75 31.84 -9.54
N GLU A 441 9.27 32.79 -8.74
CA GLU A 441 8.44 33.67 -7.91
C GLU A 441 7.49 34.55 -8.75
N HIS A 442 7.94 35.02 -9.90
CA HIS A 442 7.07 35.70 -10.86
C HIS A 442 5.93 34.77 -11.32
N VAL A 443 6.25 33.56 -11.79
CA VAL A 443 5.26 32.57 -12.27
C VAL A 443 4.27 32.17 -11.19
N LYS A 444 4.71 31.99 -9.94
CA LYS A 444 3.81 31.67 -8.81
C LYS A 444 2.73 32.73 -8.58
N ASN A 445 3.01 34.00 -8.91
CA ASN A 445 2.05 35.08 -8.77
C ASN A 445 1.06 35.19 -9.95
N LEU A 446 1.21 34.35 -10.99
CA LEU A 446 0.32 34.31 -12.15
C LEU A 446 -0.81 33.29 -11.93
N HIS A 447 -1.74 33.62 -11.06
CA HIS A 447 -2.91 32.80 -10.74
C HIS A 447 -4.22 33.49 -11.13
N VAL A 448 -5.29 32.71 -11.28
CA VAL A 448 -6.63 33.26 -11.56
C VAL A 448 -7.28 33.79 -10.26
N PRO A 449 -8.28 34.66 -10.33
CA PRO A 449 -9.07 35.05 -9.17
C PRO A 449 -9.77 33.86 -8.49
N PRO A 450 -10.08 33.93 -7.17
CA PRO A 450 -10.92 32.95 -6.50
C PRO A 450 -12.24 32.72 -7.24
N GLY A 451 -12.60 31.45 -7.46
CA GLY A 451 -13.80 31.05 -8.21
C GLY A 451 -13.56 30.75 -9.70
N GLU A 452 -12.41 31.11 -10.26
CA GLU A 452 -12.11 30.88 -11.69
C GLU A 452 -11.29 29.60 -11.96
N GLN A 453 -10.79 28.93 -10.92
CA GLN A 453 -9.89 27.78 -11.03
C GLN A 453 -10.50 26.61 -11.80
N ALA A 454 -11.78 26.28 -11.55
CA ALA A 454 -12.46 25.20 -12.24
C ALA A 454 -12.55 25.48 -13.76
N SER A 455 -12.85 26.72 -14.14
CA SER A 455 -12.91 27.14 -15.54
C SER A 455 -11.54 27.10 -16.22
N LEU A 456 -10.46 27.45 -15.50
CA LEU A 456 -9.10 27.33 -16.00
C LEU A 456 -8.75 25.86 -16.30
N VAL A 457 -8.96 24.97 -15.34
CA VAL A 457 -8.64 23.54 -15.48
C VAL A 457 -9.48 22.91 -16.59
N ALA A 458 -10.77 23.22 -16.68
CA ALA A 458 -11.62 22.73 -17.75
C ALA A 458 -11.12 23.13 -19.14
N ARG A 459 -10.68 24.40 -19.33
CA ARG A 459 -10.07 24.83 -20.59
C ARG A 459 -8.78 24.09 -20.89
N GLN A 460 -7.88 23.97 -19.91
CA GLN A 460 -6.61 23.25 -20.09
C GLN A 460 -6.81 21.77 -20.41
N ALA A 461 -7.85 21.13 -19.87
CA ALA A 461 -8.19 19.75 -20.17
C ALA A 461 -8.61 19.58 -21.63
N VAL A 462 -9.50 20.46 -22.12
CA VAL A 462 -9.91 20.47 -23.54
C VAL A 462 -8.71 20.73 -24.46
N GLU A 463 -7.89 21.73 -24.15
CA GLU A 463 -6.68 22.04 -24.93
C GLU A 463 -5.69 20.86 -24.99
N ALA A 464 -5.50 20.14 -23.87
CA ALA A 464 -4.65 18.96 -23.83
C ALA A 464 -5.20 17.84 -24.73
N ILE A 465 -6.51 17.60 -24.65
CA ILE A 465 -7.20 16.59 -25.46
C ILE A 465 -7.11 16.92 -26.95
N GLU A 466 -7.35 18.17 -27.34
CA GLU A 466 -7.21 18.62 -28.74
C GLU A 466 -5.76 18.49 -29.23
N PHE A 467 -4.78 18.75 -28.36
CA PHE A 467 -3.37 18.61 -28.69
C PHE A 467 -2.99 17.16 -28.99
N ILE A 468 -3.40 16.20 -28.15
CA ILE A 468 -3.12 14.78 -28.36
C ILE A 468 -3.86 14.20 -29.57
N ASP A 469 -5.09 14.66 -29.83
CA ASP A 469 -5.89 14.22 -30.97
C ASP A 469 -5.25 14.67 -32.29
N ARG A 470 -4.86 15.95 -32.37
CA ARG A 470 -4.23 16.52 -33.57
C ARG A 470 -2.95 15.79 -33.97
N LEU A 471 -2.20 15.31 -32.98
CA LEU A 471 -0.91 14.65 -33.18
C LEU A 471 -1.02 13.11 -33.21
N ASP A 472 -2.23 12.55 -33.18
CA ASP A 472 -2.44 11.10 -33.28
C ASP A 472 -1.70 10.32 -32.19
N LEU A 473 -1.71 10.81 -30.94
CA LEU A 473 -0.81 10.28 -29.90
C LEU A 473 -1.38 9.07 -29.14
N VAL A 474 -2.68 9.02 -28.88
CA VAL A 474 -3.37 7.95 -28.14
C VAL A 474 -4.86 7.92 -28.50
N THR A 475 -5.48 6.74 -28.47
CA THR A 475 -6.92 6.62 -28.65
C THR A 475 -7.65 6.93 -27.35
N VAL A 476 -8.53 7.94 -27.37
CA VAL A 476 -9.38 8.30 -26.23
C VAL A 476 -10.82 7.88 -26.52
N PRO A 477 -11.38 6.87 -25.81
CA PRO A 477 -12.78 6.49 -25.98
C PRO A 477 -13.73 7.65 -25.69
N ASP A 478 -14.80 7.80 -26.48
CA ASP A 478 -15.78 8.89 -26.33
C ASP A 478 -16.36 8.96 -24.92
N LEU A 479 -16.72 7.80 -24.35
CA LEU A 479 -17.21 7.72 -22.98
C LEU A 479 -16.14 8.16 -21.95
N CYS A 480 -14.86 7.96 -22.20
CA CYS A 480 -13.80 8.48 -21.33
C CYS A 480 -13.71 10.01 -21.45
N ARG A 481 -13.87 10.56 -22.66
CA ARG A 481 -13.81 12.00 -22.92
C ARG A 481 -14.90 12.79 -22.17
N GLU A 482 -16.05 12.15 -21.93
CA GLU A 482 -17.22 12.76 -21.30
C GLU A 482 -17.24 12.67 -19.76
N LEU A 483 -16.49 11.74 -19.15
CA LEU A 483 -16.72 11.30 -17.76
C LEU A 483 -15.68 11.76 -16.72
N TRP A 484 -14.92 12.81 -17.00
CA TRP A 484 -14.10 13.46 -15.98
C TRP A 484 -14.87 14.56 -15.27
N ARG A 485 -14.54 14.78 -14.00
CA ARG A 485 -15.15 15.81 -13.15
C ARG A 485 -14.08 16.61 -12.43
N LEU A 486 -14.47 17.80 -11.95
CA LEU A 486 -13.64 18.64 -11.10
C LEU A 486 -14.27 18.75 -9.72
N GLU A 487 -13.43 18.75 -8.69
CA GLU A 487 -13.84 19.00 -7.30
C GLU A 487 -12.85 19.97 -6.65
N MET A 488 -13.35 20.93 -5.86
CA MET A 488 -12.48 21.81 -5.07
C MET A 488 -12.27 21.23 -3.68
N ILE A 489 -11.01 21.07 -3.28
CA ILE A 489 -10.64 20.49 -1.98
C ILE A 489 -11.03 21.46 -0.86
N ASP A 490 -11.72 20.97 0.17
CA ASP A 490 -12.12 21.79 1.34
C ASP A 490 -10.92 22.20 2.21
N GLU A 491 -11.10 23.22 3.05
CA GLU A 491 -9.99 23.87 3.78
C GLU A 491 -9.20 22.87 4.63
N ARG A 492 -9.91 21.96 5.28
CA ARG A 492 -9.31 21.00 6.19
C ARG A 492 -8.49 19.99 5.40
N ALA A 493 -9.05 19.50 4.29
CA ALA A 493 -8.37 18.56 3.41
C ALA A 493 -7.14 19.18 2.72
N GLN A 494 -7.14 20.48 2.40
CA GLN A 494 -6.00 21.15 1.75
C GLN A 494 -4.70 21.08 2.58
N ARG A 495 -4.78 20.94 3.90
CA ARG A 495 -3.58 20.75 4.75
C ARG A 495 -2.83 19.46 4.45
N GLN A 496 -3.58 18.41 4.10
CA GLN A 496 -3.05 17.10 3.75
C GLN A 496 -2.81 16.99 2.24
N TRP A 497 -3.64 17.65 1.44
CA TRP A 497 -3.66 17.60 -0.02
C TRP A 497 -3.53 19.03 -0.59
N PRO A 498 -2.33 19.64 -0.51
CA PRO A 498 -2.14 21.05 -0.89
C PRO A 498 -2.12 21.29 -2.41
N PHE A 499 -2.09 20.23 -3.21
CA PHE A 499 -2.00 20.27 -4.67
C PHE A 499 -3.11 19.44 -5.30
N ALA A 500 -3.30 19.64 -6.60
CA ALA A 500 -4.25 18.84 -7.36
C ALA A 500 -3.86 17.35 -7.37
N PHE A 501 -4.88 16.48 -7.39
CA PHE A 501 -4.73 15.04 -7.50
C PHE A 501 -5.98 14.43 -8.15
N TYR A 502 -5.87 13.21 -8.66
CA TYR A 502 -6.98 12.47 -9.24
C TYR A 502 -7.51 11.36 -8.32
N GLY A 503 -8.83 11.27 -8.18
CA GLY A 503 -9.49 10.21 -7.40
C GLY A 503 -10.96 10.03 -7.77
N GLY A 504 -11.41 8.77 -7.93
CA GLY A 504 -12.84 8.44 -8.06
C GLY A 504 -13.59 9.19 -9.17
N GLN A 505 -12.96 9.44 -10.32
CA GLN A 505 -13.44 10.25 -11.46
C GLN A 505 -13.24 11.77 -11.37
N HIS A 506 -12.65 12.28 -10.30
CA HIS A 506 -12.49 13.71 -10.06
C HIS A 506 -11.01 14.09 -10.11
N MET A 507 -10.68 15.16 -10.84
CA MET A 507 -9.49 15.95 -10.52
C MET A 507 -9.88 16.91 -9.40
N ALA A 508 -9.36 16.63 -8.20
CA ALA A 508 -9.52 17.48 -7.04
C ALA A 508 -8.44 18.56 -7.05
N VAL A 509 -8.78 19.83 -6.81
CA VAL A 509 -7.82 20.94 -6.83
C VAL A 509 -7.94 21.77 -5.55
N ALA A 510 -6.80 21.98 -4.88
CA ALA A 510 -6.70 22.90 -3.76
C ALA A 510 -6.66 24.35 -4.28
N TYR A 511 -7.53 25.21 -3.74
CA TYR A 511 -7.57 26.63 -4.12
C TYR A 511 -8.17 27.51 -3.01
N ALA A 512 -8.05 28.82 -3.16
CA ALA A 512 -8.58 29.77 -2.18
C ALA A 512 -10.09 29.59 -1.93
N MET A 513 -10.48 29.53 -0.65
CA MET A 513 -11.87 29.47 -0.20
C MET A 513 -12.23 30.62 0.75
N ALA A 514 -13.52 30.87 0.92
CA ALA A 514 -14.02 32.00 1.68
C ALA A 514 -13.57 32.00 3.15
N ASN A 515 -13.55 30.83 3.78
CA ASN A 515 -13.23 30.60 5.20
C ASN A 515 -11.73 30.57 5.53
N MET A 516 -10.85 30.60 4.54
CA MET A 516 -9.41 30.59 4.78
C MET A 516 -8.91 31.95 5.28
N GLU A 517 -7.82 31.96 6.04
CA GLU A 517 -7.06 33.18 6.33
C GLU A 517 -6.46 33.78 5.03
N HIS A 518 -6.27 35.10 4.97
CA HIS A 518 -5.87 35.79 3.74
C HIS A 518 -4.55 35.24 3.17
N ASP A 519 -3.54 35.07 4.00
CA ASP A 519 -2.23 34.56 3.57
C ASP A 519 -2.35 33.13 3.03
N LYS A 520 -3.18 32.28 3.66
CA LYS A 520 -3.45 30.92 3.20
C LYS A 520 -4.18 30.89 1.85
N LYS A 521 -5.07 31.84 1.58
CA LYS A 521 -5.69 31.99 0.25
C LYS A 521 -4.62 32.28 -0.80
N LEU A 522 -3.72 33.23 -0.53
CA LEU A 522 -2.64 33.58 -1.45
C LEU A 522 -1.72 32.38 -1.69
N MET A 523 -1.33 31.65 -0.65
CA MET A 523 -0.49 30.45 -0.78
C MET A 523 -1.17 29.35 -1.62
N ALA A 524 -2.45 29.07 -1.40
CA ALA A 524 -3.19 28.07 -2.17
C ALA A 524 -3.28 28.45 -3.67
N MET A 525 -3.50 29.73 -3.98
CA MET A 525 -3.54 30.20 -5.36
C MET A 525 -2.16 30.14 -6.03
N ARG A 526 -1.10 30.47 -5.30
CA ARG A 526 0.30 30.35 -5.77
C ARG A 526 0.69 28.90 -6.07
N GLY A 527 0.27 27.96 -5.23
CA GLY A 527 0.57 26.53 -5.37
C GLY A 527 -0.14 25.85 -6.55
N ASN A 528 -1.28 26.39 -6.99
CA ASN A 528 -2.07 25.87 -8.10
C ASN A 528 -2.34 26.96 -9.16
N ASN A 529 -1.30 27.74 -9.49
CA ASN A 529 -1.36 28.84 -10.45
C ASN A 529 -1.57 28.36 -11.91
N ILE A 530 -1.70 29.30 -12.85
CA ILE A 530 -2.02 29.04 -14.26
C ILE A 530 -1.02 28.09 -14.93
N HIS A 531 0.27 28.25 -14.63
CA HIS A 531 1.34 27.55 -15.30
C HIS A 531 1.67 26.22 -14.63
N PHE A 532 1.48 26.12 -13.30
CA PHE A 532 1.64 24.85 -12.59
C PHE A 532 0.52 23.88 -12.97
N THR A 533 -0.71 24.36 -13.11
CA THR A 533 -1.85 23.54 -13.51
C THR A 533 -1.79 23.07 -14.96
N ARG A 534 -1.04 23.78 -15.83
CA ARG A 534 -0.94 23.48 -17.26
C ARG A 534 -0.53 22.04 -17.55
N ILE A 535 0.44 21.52 -16.81
CA ILE A 535 0.93 20.15 -16.99
C ILE A 535 0.26 19.14 -16.07
N VAL A 536 -0.21 19.60 -14.91
CA VAL A 536 -0.95 18.75 -13.97
C VAL A 536 -2.29 18.35 -14.54
N THR A 537 -2.95 19.21 -15.32
CA THR A 537 -4.24 18.88 -15.93
C THR A 537 -4.18 17.63 -16.83
N PRO A 538 -3.28 17.52 -17.83
CA PRO A 538 -3.13 16.28 -18.60
C PRO A 538 -2.54 15.11 -17.79
N HIS A 539 -1.81 15.37 -16.70
CA HIS A 539 -1.34 14.33 -15.77
C HIS A 539 -2.51 13.65 -15.04
N GLU A 540 -3.43 14.45 -14.47
CA GLU A 540 -4.57 13.93 -13.71
C GLU A 540 -5.70 13.43 -14.61
N LEU A 541 -5.95 14.11 -15.73
CA LEU A 541 -7.06 13.81 -16.62
C LEU A 541 -6.62 12.98 -17.82
N ILE A 542 -6.78 13.54 -19.02
CA ILE A 542 -6.47 12.89 -20.29
C ILE A 542 -5.24 13.60 -20.85
N PRO A 543 -4.19 12.87 -21.25
CA PRO A 543 -4.10 11.42 -21.40
C PRO A 543 -3.62 10.63 -20.15
N GLY A 544 -3.43 11.28 -19.01
CA GLY A 544 -2.89 10.67 -17.78
C GLY A 544 -3.86 9.76 -17.01
N HIS A 545 -4.07 10.02 -15.72
CA HIS A 545 -4.74 9.09 -14.81
C HIS A 545 -6.20 8.78 -15.17
N HIS A 546 -6.96 9.74 -15.69
CA HIS A 546 -8.36 9.47 -16.06
C HIS A 546 -8.46 8.42 -17.17
N LEU A 547 -7.68 8.59 -18.25
CA LEU A 547 -7.64 7.63 -19.36
C LEU A 547 -7.09 6.29 -18.89
N GLN A 548 -5.99 6.31 -18.13
CA GLN A 548 -5.37 5.09 -17.59
C GLN A 548 -6.35 4.28 -16.73
N GLY A 549 -6.99 4.92 -15.76
CA GLY A 549 -7.96 4.28 -14.87
C GLY A 549 -9.18 3.77 -15.62
N PHE A 550 -9.66 4.51 -16.62
CA PHE A 550 -10.76 4.08 -17.49
C PHE A 550 -10.42 2.79 -18.24
N MET A 551 -9.21 2.69 -18.79
CA MET A 551 -8.76 1.52 -19.54
C MET A 551 -8.44 0.31 -18.63
N ALA A 552 -7.80 0.52 -17.49
CA ALA A 552 -7.45 -0.54 -16.55
C ALA A 552 -8.67 -1.29 -15.98
N GLN A 553 -9.83 -0.63 -15.89
CA GLN A 553 -11.09 -1.27 -15.48
C GLN A 553 -11.67 -2.21 -16.56
N ARG A 554 -11.29 -2.03 -17.82
CA ARG A 554 -11.83 -2.77 -18.98
C ARG A 554 -10.90 -3.84 -19.49
N HIS A 555 -9.60 -3.68 -19.26
CA HIS A 555 -8.58 -4.57 -19.77
C HIS A 555 -7.81 -5.23 -18.63
N ARG A 556 -7.90 -6.57 -18.57
CA ARG A 556 -7.21 -7.43 -17.58
C ARG A 556 -7.38 -6.96 -16.12
N PRO A 557 -8.62 -6.69 -15.64
CA PRO A 557 -8.84 -6.19 -14.28
C PRO A 557 -8.36 -7.16 -13.19
N TYR A 558 -8.22 -8.45 -13.51
CA TYR A 558 -7.67 -9.48 -12.61
C TYR A 558 -6.21 -9.20 -12.20
N ARG A 559 -5.45 -8.40 -12.98
CA ARG A 559 -4.07 -7.99 -12.64
C ARG A 559 -3.99 -6.90 -11.58
N ARG A 560 -5.13 -6.37 -11.08
CA ARG A 560 -5.15 -5.30 -10.07
C ARG A 560 -4.39 -5.65 -8.80
N VAL A 561 -4.29 -6.94 -8.46
CA VAL A 561 -3.52 -7.43 -7.32
C VAL A 561 -2.02 -7.13 -7.42
N PHE A 562 -1.49 -6.94 -8.64
CA PHE A 562 -0.10 -6.60 -8.94
C PHE A 562 0.10 -5.12 -9.24
N GLY A 563 -0.86 -4.27 -8.83
CA GLY A 563 -0.84 -2.84 -9.09
C GLY A 563 0.42 -2.17 -8.54
N THR A 564 1.15 -1.45 -9.39
CA THR A 564 2.38 -0.72 -9.01
C THR A 564 2.28 0.78 -9.26
N PRO A 565 2.86 1.63 -8.38
CA PRO A 565 2.98 3.07 -8.63
C PRO A 565 3.88 3.39 -9.83
N PHE A 566 4.85 2.54 -10.20
CA PHE A 566 5.71 2.77 -11.35
C PHE A 566 4.94 2.76 -12.67
N TYR A 567 3.87 1.96 -12.76
CA TYR A 567 2.95 2.05 -13.88
C TYR A 567 2.01 3.25 -13.75
N VAL A 568 1.37 3.39 -12.59
CA VAL A 568 0.30 4.37 -12.39
C VAL A 568 0.82 5.79 -12.56
N GLU A 569 1.82 6.15 -11.76
CA GLU A 569 2.44 7.48 -11.75
C GLU A 569 3.42 7.66 -12.91
N GLY A 570 4.10 6.59 -13.31
CA GLY A 570 5.02 6.63 -14.43
C GLY A 570 4.34 6.89 -15.77
N TRP A 571 3.14 6.35 -16.01
CA TRP A 571 2.33 6.69 -17.18
C TRP A 571 2.03 8.19 -17.25
N ALA A 572 1.53 8.76 -16.16
CA ALA A 572 1.15 10.17 -16.12
C ALA A 572 2.39 11.07 -16.30
N LEU A 573 3.52 10.71 -15.69
CA LEU A 573 4.75 11.48 -15.87
C LEU A 573 5.40 11.30 -17.25
N HIS A 574 5.28 10.13 -17.89
CA HIS A 574 5.70 9.94 -19.28
C HIS A 574 4.99 10.95 -20.20
N TRP A 575 3.69 11.19 -19.98
CA TRP A 575 2.97 12.22 -20.72
C TRP A 575 3.47 13.63 -20.43
N GLU A 576 3.81 13.97 -19.18
CA GLU A 576 4.42 15.28 -18.90
C GLU A 576 5.71 15.47 -19.71
N MET A 577 6.53 14.41 -19.78
CA MET A 577 7.79 14.38 -20.49
C MET A 577 7.64 14.39 -22.02
N LEU A 578 6.66 13.69 -22.57
CA LEU A 578 6.37 13.68 -24.00
C LEU A 578 5.77 15.02 -24.45
N LEU A 579 4.86 15.61 -23.66
CA LEU A 579 4.31 16.94 -23.92
C LEU A 579 5.39 18.02 -23.88
N TRP A 580 6.37 17.89 -22.97
CA TRP A 580 7.58 18.73 -22.99
C TRP A 580 8.32 18.60 -24.32
N ASP A 581 8.62 17.38 -24.76
CA ASP A 581 9.37 17.12 -25.99
C ASP A 581 8.62 17.59 -27.26
N LEU A 582 7.29 17.69 -27.21
CA LEU A 582 6.42 18.13 -28.30
C LEU A 582 6.06 19.63 -28.25
N ASP A 583 6.79 20.42 -27.44
CA ASP A 583 6.58 21.86 -27.30
C ASP A 583 5.14 22.25 -26.88
N TYR A 584 4.53 21.48 -25.95
CA TYR A 584 3.20 21.77 -25.44
C TYR A 584 3.09 23.10 -24.64
N ALA A 585 4.21 23.57 -24.09
CA ALA A 585 4.29 24.84 -23.37
C ALA A 585 4.04 26.03 -24.30
N ARG A 586 3.16 26.97 -23.91
CA ARG A 586 2.86 28.17 -24.72
C ARG A 586 3.96 29.24 -24.63
N GLY A 587 4.81 29.14 -23.62
CA GLY A 587 5.81 30.14 -23.29
C GLY A 587 6.73 29.68 -22.15
N ALA A 588 7.65 30.55 -21.76
CA ALA A 588 8.63 30.23 -20.73
C ALA A 588 8.00 30.09 -19.34
N GLU A 589 6.88 30.75 -19.06
CA GLU A 589 6.12 30.59 -17.82
C GLU A 589 5.55 29.17 -17.67
N ASP A 590 4.95 28.63 -18.74
CA ASP A 590 4.49 27.23 -18.78
C ASP A 590 5.68 26.27 -18.62
N ARG A 591 6.83 26.55 -19.27
CA ARG A 591 8.05 25.75 -19.10
C ARG A 591 8.53 25.73 -17.66
N ILE A 592 8.53 26.87 -16.97
CA ILE A 592 8.87 26.95 -15.54
C ILE A 592 7.90 26.11 -14.70
N GLY A 593 6.59 26.18 -14.98
CA GLY A 593 5.59 25.35 -14.29
C GLY A 593 5.82 23.85 -14.49
N MET A 594 6.12 23.42 -15.71
CA MET A 594 6.48 22.04 -16.04
C MET A 594 7.75 21.59 -15.32
N LEU A 595 8.79 22.43 -15.33
CA LEU A 595 10.06 22.14 -14.67
C LEU A 595 9.95 22.11 -13.16
N PHE A 596 9.17 23.00 -12.54
CA PHE A 596 8.92 22.98 -11.09
C PHE A 596 8.40 21.60 -10.66
N TRP A 597 7.44 21.09 -11.42
CA TRP A 597 6.85 19.80 -11.14
C TRP A 597 7.83 18.65 -11.35
N ARG A 598 8.58 18.62 -12.46
CA ARG A 598 9.62 17.61 -12.68
C ARG A 598 10.74 17.66 -11.63
N MET A 599 11.18 18.85 -11.23
CA MET A 599 12.13 19.05 -10.12
C MET A 599 11.58 18.47 -8.82
N HIS A 600 10.31 18.70 -8.52
CA HIS A 600 9.66 18.12 -7.34
C HIS A 600 9.57 16.58 -7.42
N ARG A 601 9.33 15.97 -8.60
CA ARG A 601 9.40 14.50 -8.78
C ARG A 601 10.81 13.95 -8.58
N ALA A 602 11.85 14.69 -8.95
CA ALA A 602 13.23 14.31 -8.67
C ALA A 602 13.57 14.48 -7.17
N ALA A 603 13.21 15.62 -6.60
CA ALA A 603 13.47 15.94 -5.19
C ALA A 603 12.86 14.91 -4.23
N ARG A 604 11.59 14.51 -4.46
CA ARG A 604 10.91 13.55 -3.58
C ARG A 604 11.64 12.20 -3.49
N ILE A 605 12.28 11.76 -4.58
CA ILE A 605 13.08 10.52 -4.60
C ILE A 605 14.33 10.71 -3.75
N ILE A 606 15.06 11.80 -4.00
CA ILE A 606 16.31 12.11 -3.29
C ILE A 606 16.04 12.15 -1.78
N VAL A 607 15.06 12.94 -1.35
CA VAL A 607 14.80 13.13 0.09
C VAL A 607 14.19 11.89 0.73
N SER A 608 13.26 11.20 0.06
CA SER A 608 12.61 9.99 0.61
C SER A 608 13.59 8.83 0.73
N LEU A 609 14.33 8.49 -0.34
CA LEU A 609 15.29 7.37 -0.28
C LEU A 609 16.42 7.67 0.71
N LYS A 610 16.97 8.89 0.73
CA LYS A 610 17.98 9.27 1.73
C LYS A 610 17.42 9.18 3.15
N PHE A 611 16.17 9.55 3.40
CA PHE A 611 15.53 9.33 4.71
C PHE A 611 15.46 7.85 5.08
N HIS A 612 14.94 6.99 4.19
CA HIS A 612 14.78 5.55 4.50
C HIS A 612 16.11 4.79 4.57
N LEU A 613 17.18 5.31 3.96
CA LEU A 613 18.55 4.83 4.11
C LEU A 613 19.25 5.38 5.37
N GLY A 614 18.61 6.26 6.14
CA GLY A 614 19.24 6.90 7.29
C GLY A 614 20.40 7.81 6.86
N GLN A 615 20.21 8.60 5.80
CA GLN A 615 21.16 9.56 5.22
C GLN A 615 20.64 11.01 5.24
N MET A 616 19.37 11.24 5.59
CA MET A 616 18.77 12.57 5.68
C MET A 616 17.70 12.63 6.77
N ALA A 617 17.74 13.68 7.60
CA ALA A 617 16.74 13.96 8.62
C ALA A 617 15.53 14.72 8.04
N PRO A 618 14.32 14.59 8.62
CA PRO A 618 13.11 15.24 8.10
C PRO A 618 13.21 16.77 7.91
N GLN A 619 13.93 17.47 8.79
CA GLN A 619 14.12 18.93 8.62
C GLN A 619 14.97 19.24 7.38
N GLU A 620 16.02 18.46 7.12
CA GLU A 620 16.86 18.62 5.92
C GLU A 620 16.06 18.33 4.64
N MET A 621 15.07 17.43 4.70
CA MET A 621 14.14 17.20 3.60
C MET A 621 13.27 18.45 3.32
N ILE A 622 12.75 19.11 4.36
CA ILE A 622 11.98 20.35 4.22
C ILE A 622 12.85 21.44 3.60
N ASP A 623 14.04 21.65 4.17
CA ASP A 623 14.98 22.68 3.73
C ASP A 623 15.38 22.44 2.26
N PHE A 624 15.60 21.18 1.87
CA PHE A 624 15.84 20.82 0.47
C PHE A 624 14.67 21.23 -0.46
N LEU A 625 13.43 20.92 -0.09
CA LEU A 625 12.27 21.28 -0.91
C LEU A 625 12.05 22.79 -0.99
N VAL A 626 12.31 23.53 0.09
CA VAL A 626 12.21 24.99 0.10
C VAL A 626 13.33 25.60 -0.74
N ASP A 627 14.59 25.26 -0.45
CA ASP A 627 15.75 25.95 -0.99
C ASP A 627 16.11 25.51 -2.41
N ARG A 628 15.92 24.24 -2.75
CA ARG A 628 16.32 23.70 -4.07
C ARG A 628 15.17 23.65 -5.06
N VAL A 629 13.94 23.45 -4.61
CA VAL A 629 12.76 23.35 -5.50
C VAL A 629 11.97 24.66 -5.53
N GLY A 630 11.98 25.42 -4.43
CA GLY A 630 11.16 26.61 -4.29
C GLY A 630 9.75 26.30 -3.80
N HIS A 631 9.55 25.27 -2.98
CA HIS A 631 8.27 25.07 -2.30
C HIS A 631 8.04 26.11 -1.21
N GLU A 632 6.78 26.44 -0.94
CA GLU A 632 6.40 27.13 0.29
C GLU A 632 6.67 26.20 1.49
N LYS A 633 7.14 26.75 2.63
CA LYS A 633 7.54 25.94 3.80
C LYS A 633 6.44 25.01 4.33
N GLU A 634 5.20 25.50 4.37
CA GLU A 634 4.05 24.69 4.81
C GLU A 634 3.79 23.52 3.85
N ASN A 635 3.81 23.77 2.55
CA ASN A 635 3.64 22.72 1.52
C ASN A 635 4.77 21.69 1.59
N ALA A 636 6.03 22.14 1.73
CA ALA A 636 7.18 21.26 1.90
C ALA A 636 7.04 20.38 3.16
N THR A 637 6.58 20.95 4.27
CA THR A 637 6.36 20.23 5.52
C THR A 637 5.27 19.16 5.36
N SER A 638 4.15 19.49 4.70
CA SER A 638 3.09 18.52 4.41
C SER A 638 3.57 17.39 3.49
N GLU A 639 4.36 17.69 2.46
CA GLU A 639 4.93 16.67 1.58
C GLU A 639 5.90 15.75 2.32
N VAL A 640 6.82 16.29 3.13
CA VAL A 640 7.74 15.47 3.94
C VAL A 640 6.96 14.58 4.91
N ARG A 641 5.92 15.10 5.57
CA ARG A 641 5.05 14.30 6.44
C ARG A 641 4.43 13.13 5.70
N ARG A 642 4.02 13.31 4.44
CA ARG A 642 3.50 12.24 3.59
C ARG A 642 4.59 11.22 3.24
N TYR A 643 5.77 11.68 2.83
CA TYR A 643 6.89 10.80 2.44
C TYR A 643 7.32 9.86 3.56
N ILE A 644 7.26 10.32 4.81
CA ILE A 644 7.75 9.55 5.97
C ILE A 644 6.62 8.90 6.80
N GLY A 645 5.35 9.15 6.46
CA GLY A 645 4.18 8.74 7.25
C GLY A 645 3.97 7.23 7.29
N GLY A 646 4.47 6.51 6.29
CA GLY A 646 4.40 5.04 6.20
C GLY A 646 3.06 4.49 5.73
N ASP A 647 2.19 5.34 5.16
CA ASP A 647 0.91 4.92 4.57
C ASP A 647 1.09 4.21 3.22
N TYR A 648 2.26 4.34 2.60
CA TYR A 648 2.65 3.68 1.34
C TYR A 648 4.15 3.35 1.35
N SER A 649 4.58 2.44 0.49
CA SER A 649 6.01 2.10 0.32
C SER A 649 6.81 3.34 -0.08
N PRO A 650 8.07 3.49 0.39
CA PRO A 650 8.97 4.55 -0.08
C PRO A 650 9.15 4.58 -1.60
N LEU A 651 9.04 3.42 -2.26
CA LEU A 651 9.13 3.35 -3.72
C LEU A 651 7.96 4.02 -4.44
N TYR A 652 6.86 4.32 -3.74
CA TYR A 652 5.79 5.15 -4.30
C TYR A 652 6.33 6.50 -4.79
N GLN A 653 7.29 7.09 -4.07
CA GLN A 653 7.93 8.35 -4.49
C GLN A 653 8.81 8.17 -5.73
N CYS A 654 9.39 6.98 -5.90
CA CYS A 654 10.17 6.60 -7.08
C CYS A 654 9.28 6.34 -8.30
N GLY A 655 8.09 5.76 -8.08
CA GLY A 655 7.16 5.36 -9.14
C GLY A 655 6.82 6.47 -10.14
N TYR A 656 6.81 7.73 -9.70
CA TYR A 656 6.66 8.89 -10.58
C TYR A 656 7.81 9.01 -11.59
N LEU A 657 8.97 9.49 -11.14
CA LEU A 657 10.09 9.81 -12.06
C LEU A 657 10.69 8.57 -12.68
N VAL A 658 10.92 7.54 -11.88
CA VAL A 658 11.56 6.32 -12.35
C VAL A 658 10.61 5.57 -13.28
N GLY A 659 9.34 5.42 -12.92
CA GLY A 659 8.33 4.82 -13.80
C GLY A 659 8.17 5.59 -15.11
N GLY A 660 8.15 6.93 -15.05
CA GLY A 660 8.10 7.77 -16.24
C GLY A 660 9.32 7.59 -17.14
N LEU A 661 10.52 7.47 -16.56
CA LEU A 661 11.75 7.21 -17.31
C LEU A 661 11.73 5.82 -17.96
N GLN A 662 11.21 4.79 -17.28
CA GLN A 662 11.04 3.46 -17.86
C GLN A 662 10.10 3.49 -19.08
N VAL A 663 8.92 4.12 -18.94
CA VAL A 663 7.97 4.24 -20.06
C VAL A 663 8.55 5.08 -21.20
N ARG A 664 9.29 6.16 -20.89
CA ARG A 664 9.98 7.00 -21.88
C ARG A 664 11.08 6.24 -22.62
N ALA A 665 11.88 5.43 -21.93
CA ALA A 665 12.89 4.58 -22.54
C ALA A 665 12.25 3.56 -23.49
N LEU A 666 11.18 2.90 -23.03
CA LEU A 666 10.43 1.96 -23.87
C LEU A 666 9.76 2.64 -25.07
N HIS A 667 9.21 3.85 -24.88
CA HIS A 667 8.66 4.66 -25.96
C HIS A 667 9.73 5.02 -27.00
N ARG A 668 10.94 5.41 -26.58
CA ARG A 668 12.06 5.65 -27.49
C ARG A 668 12.48 4.39 -28.25
N GLU A 669 12.57 3.25 -27.57
CA GLU A 669 12.92 1.97 -28.18
C GLU A 669 11.93 1.59 -29.30
N LEU A 670 10.62 1.71 -29.04
CA LEU A 670 9.58 1.20 -29.94
C LEU A 670 9.08 2.22 -30.94
N VAL A 671 8.89 3.47 -30.52
CA VAL A 671 8.40 4.55 -31.38
C VAL A 671 9.57 5.27 -32.06
N GLY A 672 10.58 5.67 -31.28
CA GLY A 672 11.79 6.29 -31.83
C GLY A 672 12.57 5.35 -32.77
N GLY A 673 12.56 4.04 -32.48
CA GLY A 673 13.10 2.99 -33.35
C GLY A 673 12.21 2.62 -34.55
N GLY A 674 11.03 3.24 -34.71
CA GLY A 674 10.13 3.02 -35.84
C GLY A 674 9.37 1.70 -35.86
N ARG A 675 9.35 0.95 -34.74
CA ARG A 675 8.62 -0.33 -34.62
C ARG A 675 7.12 -0.13 -34.39
N MET A 676 6.72 1.01 -33.82
CA MET A 676 5.34 1.37 -33.51
C MET A 676 5.12 2.87 -33.75
N THR A 677 3.87 3.27 -33.99
CA THR A 677 3.47 4.70 -33.88
C THR A 677 3.22 5.10 -32.42
N HIS A 678 3.13 6.40 -32.13
CA HIS A 678 2.68 6.91 -30.82
C HIS A 678 1.32 6.28 -30.43
N ARG A 679 0.34 6.40 -31.35
CA ARG A 679 -0.87 5.58 -31.52
C ARG A 679 -0.77 4.22 -30.85
N GLN A 680 -0.08 3.34 -31.55
CA GLN A 680 -0.01 1.92 -31.25
C GLN A 680 0.66 1.65 -29.91
N PHE A 681 1.72 2.39 -29.56
CA PHE A 681 2.44 2.21 -28.31
C PHE A 681 1.55 2.52 -27.10
N HIS A 682 0.96 3.70 -27.05
CA HIS A 682 0.15 4.13 -25.91
C HIS A 682 -1.11 3.28 -25.75
N ASP A 683 -1.79 2.93 -26.84
CA ASP A 683 -2.96 2.05 -26.81
C ASP A 683 -2.59 0.65 -26.30
N ALA A 684 -1.45 0.10 -26.75
CA ALA A 684 -1.00 -1.21 -26.29
C ALA A 684 -0.72 -1.20 -24.78
N VAL A 685 0.06 -0.23 -24.27
CA VAL A 685 0.39 -0.10 -22.84
C VAL A 685 -0.88 -0.07 -21.99
N LEU A 686 -1.87 0.75 -22.35
CA LEU A 686 -3.13 0.92 -21.62
C LEU A 686 -3.94 -0.38 -21.42
N THR A 687 -3.73 -1.40 -22.26
CA THR A 687 -4.46 -2.68 -22.17
C THR A 687 -3.78 -3.73 -21.31
N LEU A 688 -2.56 -3.48 -20.83
CA LEU A 688 -1.76 -4.48 -20.12
C LEU A 688 -2.06 -4.55 -18.62
N GLY A 689 -2.69 -3.51 -18.07
CA GLY A 689 -2.94 -3.35 -16.63
C GLY A 689 -1.74 -2.77 -15.88
N PRO A 690 -1.91 -2.36 -14.61
CA PRO A 690 -0.93 -1.59 -13.87
C PRO A 690 0.21 -2.45 -13.28
N ILE A 691 0.94 -3.15 -14.14
CA ILE A 691 1.99 -4.10 -13.78
C ILE A 691 3.40 -3.47 -13.90
N PRO A 692 4.46 -4.07 -13.30
CA PRO A 692 5.83 -3.58 -13.46
C PRO A 692 6.20 -3.30 -14.91
N ILE A 693 6.88 -2.17 -15.17
CA ILE A 693 7.15 -1.70 -16.54
C ILE A 693 8.01 -2.70 -17.33
N GLU A 694 8.86 -3.47 -16.66
CA GLU A 694 9.60 -4.56 -17.32
C GLU A 694 8.65 -5.62 -17.92
N LEU A 695 7.52 -5.91 -17.28
CA LEU A 695 6.55 -6.86 -17.80
C LEU A 695 5.59 -6.23 -18.82
N VAL A 696 5.43 -4.90 -18.79
CA VAL A 696 4.88 -4.13 -19.92
C VAL A 696 5.79 -4.30 -21.14
N ARG A 697 7.09 -4.03 -21.00
CA ARG A 697 8.10 -4.21 -22.04
C ARG A 697 8.09 -5.64 -22.58
N ALA A 698 8.14 -6.65 -21.70
CA ALA A 698 8.04 -8.04 -22.07
C ALA A 698 6.77 -8.35 -22.87
N SER A 699 5.64 -7.71 -22.57
CA SER A 699 4.41 -7.90 -23.34
C SER A 699 4.46 -7.30 -24.75
N LEU A 700 5.32 -6.32 -25.01
CA LEU A 700 5.40 -5.61 -26.29
C LEU A 700 6.48 -6.14 -27.25
N ILE A 701 7.60 -6.69 -26.74
CA ILE A 701 8.76 -7.06 -27.58
C ILE A 701 9.31 -8.48 -27.38
N ASP A 702 8.49 -9.40 -26.85
CA ASP A 702 8.82 -10.84 -26.75
C ASP A 702 10.15 -11.16 -26.05
N VAL A 703 10.52 -10.38 -25.02
CA VAL A 703 11.65 -10.69 -24.11
C VAL A 703 11.58 -12.14 -23.62
N PRO A 704 12.61 -12.99 -23.75
CA PRO A 704 12.54 -14.37 -23.28
C PRO A 704 12.26 -14.46 -21.77
N LEU A 705 11.07 -14.93 -21.39
CA LEU A 705 10.69 -15.11 -19.98
C LEU A 705 11.00 -16.53 -19.54
N THR A 706 11.52 -16.68 -18.32
CA THR A 706 11.76 -17.97 -17.66
C THR A 706 10.93 -18.08 -16.38
N ARG A 707 10.82 -19.28 -15.81
CA ARG A 707 10.14 -19.49 -14.52
C ARG A 707 10.72 -18.62 -13.41
N ASN A 708 12.03 -18.45 -13.41
CA ASN A 708 12.80 -17.67 -12.44
C ASN A 708 13.28 -16.35 -13.07
N TYR A 709 12.47 -15.74 -13.93
CA TYR A 709 12.79 -14.49 -14.60
C TYR A 709 13.19 -13.41 -13.58
N GLU A 710 14.41 -12.92 -13.74
CA GLU A 710 14.91 -11.71 -13.11
C GLU A 710 15.22 -10.71 -14.23
N THR A 711 14.99 -9.44 -13.96
CA THR A 711 15.26 -8.38 -14.94
C THR A 711 16.74 -8.05 -15.00
N CYS A 712 17.22 -7.72 -16.20
CA CYS A 712 18.51 -7.06 -16.41
C CYS A 712 18.36 -5.76 -17.20
N TRP A 713 17.13 -5.26 -17.35
CA TRP A 713 16.84 -4.10 -18.18
C TRP A 713 17.19 -2.79 -17.48
N ARG A 714 18.34 -2.23 -17.83
CA ARG A 714 18.83 -0.96 -17.31
C ARG A 714 18.48 0.20 -18.24
N PHE A 715 17.24 0.67 -18.16
CA PHE A 715 16.61 1.69 -19.01
C PHE A 715 17.26 3.10 -19.03
N MET A 716 18.33 3.33 -18.27
CA MET A 716 19.11 4.57 -18.30
C MET A 716 20.44 4.45 -19.07
N GLU A 717 20.84 3.23 -19.47
CA GLU A 717 22.09 2.96 -20.18
C GLU A 717 21.92 2.85 -21.71
N ASP A 718 20.66 2.79 -22.17
CA ASP A 718 20.24 2.81 -23.57
C ASP A 718 19.85 4.24 -24.02
#